data_AF-A0A723F8V5-F1
#
_entry.id   AF-A0A723F8V5-F1
#
_cell.length_a   1.000
_cell.length_b   1.000
_cell.length_c   1.000
_cell.angle_alpha   90.00
_cell.angle_beta   90.00
_cell.angle_gamma   90.00
#
_symmetry.space_group_name_H-M   'P 1'
#
loop_
_entity.id
_entity.type
_entity.pdbx_description
1 polymer ?
#
loop_
_entity_poly.entity_id
_entity_poly.type
_entity_poly.pdbx_seq_one_letter_code
_entity_poly.pdbx_strand_id
1 'polypeptide(L)'
;MPIVPTVQGRQVESRGVQTGGFQTFNQPNITDALVNVGNQAIGVFGQAKQQADLALTQDATQRLYAVGSGLMDDPKEGLMTLQGKNAIGQAPGYIQKFDNEMQTIAGTLPESARNVFLKHAQQQRIQFATQAERYELGQRRQYESGQQDGYLSLQAQQAISNPQLFNQSALNARASIMAYGQAHGQSPEEIESNWVQWRESAGQKATEAAFANVYQQLLGPGGKISVTDSPDQSQLFSAMIWQESGGNQYAKDGSPLVSPKGAVGAAQVMESTGPEAASLAGVPWDRDKWLNDPRYNMQLGQAYFSAQMKKYDNNPVLAVAAYNAGPSAVDGWIKQIGDPRTGQVSNAQFAAAIPFEETRNYVANVTGSAGAIPGNATMESLTNLPSWNAMNAANKSQMMSRMTGLYDMQASSGRVALQSRMQDDLAQLEAGKTVPPISAHEWIAVMPLQATPVERMQLEKTYQQYRQAMSLQPVYQSIVKGNSQQGLAAIQSIQPQQGEPDYKYKSELYASAVSKFQQVHDARESDPGTWLQQYSPVVQSAFQEYQNNQVTGEYLISRIQAEKDRLGIRSKSVLPASIVDGISAKVDSGNMNFSDLKGIIAGFGRYGDSVVAQLQPKTKAAVRVATAINDANAADTLFTIRNVKTEELKKNSGEQAKGVDAAWNSLIAAASPTFSLQRQGGAETLADINEQGKRLAYYYMASGEDAQAATEKAYKKMIGDHYTVNDTWRMPNSLGLKENNVTDGLSNIVNGLKVDDIGSRSLFYNPAMTPEQNAANNLAQIQNSAEWVTDENEQGVYLTVNGTPILDQHGSPIRVSFADASKSGIAKPSSTGAVLNWMGEKRKVTPPSEFYTPNVNATMSDAFRVLQGQDATSPLPQKEADNTSNTLRDALNTLGGK
;
A
#
# COMPACT_ATOMS: atom_id res chain seq x y z
N MET A 1 0.55 -26.08 -9.52
CA MET A 1 0.24 -27.08 -10.56
C MET A 1 0.02 -26.34 -11.87
N PRO A 2 0.90 -26.49 -12.87
CA PRO A 2 0.66 -25.98 -14.21
C PRO A 2 0.37 -27.09 -15.23
N ILE A 3 -0.57 -26.80 -16.11
CA ILE A 3 -1.07 -27.60 -17.23
C ILE A 3 -0.01 -27.60 -18.35
N VAL A 4 0.28 -28.78 -18.92
CA VAL A 4 1.22 -28.98 -20.03
C VAL A 4 0.49 -28.89 -21.38
N PRO A 5 1.02 -28.18 -22.40
CA PRO A 5 0.46 -28.18 -23.75
C PRO A 5 0.80 -29.47 -24.51
N THR A 6 -0.18 -30.03 -25.21
CA THR A 6 -0.02 -31.16 -26.13
C THR A 6 0.64 -30.73 -27.44
N VAL A 7 1.64 -31.49 -27.89
CA VAL A 7 2.22 -31.36 -29.24
C VAL A 7 1.94 -32.65 -30.01
N GLN A 8 1.22 -32.53 -31.13
CA GLN A 8 1.03 -33.59 -32.12
C GLN A 8 2.22 -33.59 -33.09
N GLY A 9 2.83 -34.75 -33.32
CA GLY A 9 3.87 -34.90 -34.35
C GLY A 9 4.48 -36.29 -34.48
N ARG A 10 4.00 -37.01 -35.51
CA ARG A 10 4.59 -38.15 -36.27
C ARG A 10 5.08 -39.39 -35.52
N GLN A 11 4.25 -40.44 -35.62
CA GLN A 11 4.62 -41.85 -35.49
C GLN A 11 5.75 -42.21 -36.47
N VAL A 12 6.76 -42.91 -35.98
CA VAL A 12 7.72 -43.66 -36.81
C VAL A 12 7.45 -45.13 -36.54
N GLU A 13 7.01 -45.82 -37.59
CA GLU A 13 6.67 -47.23 -37.60
C GLU A 13 7.91 -48.10 -37.36
N SER A 14 7.77 -49.06 -36.43
CA SER A 14 8.72 -50.15 -36.25
C SER A 14 8.60 -51.11 -37.44
N ARG A 15 9.61 -51.13 -38.31
CA ARG A 15 9.76 -52.15 -39.36
C ARG A 15 9.92 -53.53 -38.73
N GLY A 16 8.85 -54.32 -38.78
CA GLY A 16 8.90 -55.76 -38.56
C GLY A 16 9.70 -56.45 -39.66
N VAL A 17 10.64 -57.30 -39.28
CA VAL A 17 11.33 -58.20 -40.21
C VAL A 17 10.42 -59.41 -40.46
N GLN A 18 9.97 -59.56 -41.70
CA GLN A 18 9.23 -60.71 -42.19
C GLN A 18 10.15 -61.93 -42.32
N THR A 19 9.82 -63.04 -41.65
CA THR A 19 10.37 -64.36 -41.99
C THR A 19 9.44 -65.01 -43.03
N GLY A 20 9.96 -65.17 -44.24
CA GLY A 20 9.28 -65.84 -45.36
C GLY A 20 8.93 -67.29 -45.04
N GLY A 21 7.72 -67.68 -45.39
CA GLY A 21 7.23 -69.04 -45.26
C GLY A 21 7.92 -70.00 -46.23
N PHE A 22 8.09 -71.24 -45.79
CA PHE A 22 8.33 -72.37 -46.66
C PHE A 22 7.13 -73.33 -46.61
N GLN A 23 6.64 -73.62 -47.81
CA GLN A 23 5.49 -74.46 -48.10
C GLN A 23 5.79 -75.94 -47.91
N THR A 24 4.72 -76.66 -47.59
CA THR A 24 4.55 -78.10 -47.53
C THR A 24 4.86 -78.79 -48.86
N PHE A 25 5.48 -79.98 -48.81
CA PHE A 25 5.45 -80.95 -49.90
C PHE A 25 4.73 -82.24 -49.47
N ASN A 26 3.98 -82.77 -50.43
CA ASN A 26 3.02 -83.87 -50.36
C ASN A 26 3.63 -85.25 -50.05
N GLN A 27 2.78 -86.10 -49.45
CA GLN A 27 2.92 -87.55 -49.24
C GLN A 27 3.12 -88.36 -50.55
N PRO A 28 3.42 -89.67 -50.40
CA PRO A 28 2.41 -90.64 -50.81
C PRO A 28 2.12 -91.74 -49.78
N ASN A 29 0.83 -92.04 -49.61
CA ASN A 29 0.29 -93.26 -49.01
C ASN A 29 0.52 -94.47 -49.93
N ILE A 30 0.82 -95.63 -49.36
CA ILE A 30 0.46 -96.94 -49.94
C ILE A 30 0.03 -97.87 -48.79
N THR A 31 -1.27 -98.04 -48.65
CA THR A 31 -1.91 -99.29 -48.20
C THR A 31 -2.34 -100.04 -49.46
N ASP A 32 -1.84 -101.25 -49.69
CA ASP A 32 -2.65 -102.40 -50.12
C ASP A 32 -1.88 -103.73 -50.24
N ALA A 33 -2.64 -104.79 -49.88
CA ALA A 33 -2.56 -106.20 -50.26
C ALA A 33 -1.54 -107.18 -49.62
N LEU A 34 -2.08 -107.95 -48.67
CA LEU A 34 -1.75 -109.35 -48.35
C LEU A 34 -1.55 -110.23 -49.60
N VAL A 35 -0.62 -111.20 -49.54
CA VAL A 35 -0.87 -112.65 -49.71
C VAL A 35 0.45 -113.47 -49.65
N ASN A 36 0.41 -114.55 -48.86
CA ASN A 36 1.21 -115.79 -48.86
C ASN A 36 2.48 -116.00 -47.99
N VAL A 37 2.21 -116.51 -46.77
CA VAL A 37 2.70 -117.73 -46.09
C VAL A 37 4.22 -118.01 -45.99
N GLY A 38 4.71 -117.98 -44.74
CA GLY A 38 5.42 -119.12 -44.13
C GLY A 38 6.94 -119.03 -43.93
N ASN A 39 7.38 -118.46 -42.80
CA ASN A 39 8.40 -119.02 -41.87
C ASN A 39 8.91 -117.96 -40.86
N GLN A 40 8.21 -117.85 -39.72
CA GLN A 40 8.63 -117.10 -38.52
C GLN A 40 9.55 -117.95 -37.64
N ALA A 41 10.58 -117.32 -37.05
CA ALA A 41 10.82 -117.35 -35.58
C ALA A 41 12.17 -116.72 -35.16
N ILE A 42 13.20 -116.66 -36.01
CA ILE A 42 14.56 -116.31 -35.55
C ILE A 42 14.97 -114.84 -35.83
N GLY A 43 14.38 -114.17 -36.83
CA GLY A 43 14.64 -112.73 -37.11
C GLY A 43 13.89 -111.74 -36.21
N VAL A 44 12.81 -112.17 -35.54
CA VAL A 44 11.90 -111.30 -34.77
C VAL A 44 12.52 -110.86 -33.43
N PHE A 45 13.37 -111.68 -32.80
CA PHE A 45 14.05 -111.34 -31.54
C PHE A 45 15.13 -110.25 -31.71
N GLY A 46 15.83 -110.23 -32.85
CA GLY A 46 16.81 -109.18 -33.17
C GLY A 46 16.16 -107.82 -33.45
N GLN A 47 15.03 -107.81 -34.15
CA GLN A 47 14.25 -106.59 -34.41
C GLN A 47 13.55 -106.05 -33.15
N ALA A 48 12.98 -106.92 -32.30
CA ALA A 48 12.36 -106.50 -31.04
C ALA A 48 13.37 -105.87 -30.07
N LYS A 49 14.60 -106.40 -30.01
CA LYS A 49 15.68 -105.83 -29.20
C LYS A 49 16.14 -104.45 -29.71
N GLN A 50 16.28 -104.28 -31.03
CA GLN A 50 16.63 -102.98 -31.63
C GLN A 50 15.54 -101.92 -31.43
N GLN A 51 14.26 -102.31 -31.51
CA GLN A 51 13.13 -101.41 -31.24
C GLN A 51 13.07 -101.00 -29.75
N ALA A 52 13.34 -101.92 -28.83
CA ALA A 52 13.40 -101.63 -27.40
C ALA A 52 14.58 -100.71 -27.05
N ASP A 53 15.78 -100.95 -27.60
CA ASP A 53 16.96 -100.09 -27.39
C ASP A 53 16.75 -98.68 -27.95
N LEU A 54 16.04 -98.54 -29.09
CA LEU A 54 15.65 -97.25 -29.65
C LEU A 54 14.68 -96.51 -28.72
N ALA A 55 13.65 -97.18 -28.22
CA ALA A 55 12.67 -96.59 -27.31
C ALA A 55 13.31 -96.13 -25.99
N LEU A 56 14.21 -96.93 -25.41
CA LEU A 56 14.97 -96.59 -24.20
C LEU A 56 15.90 -95.40 -24.44
N THR A 57 16.55 -95.33 -25.60
CA THR A 57 17.40 -94.20 -25.99
C THR A 57 16.58 -92.91 -26.15
N GLN A 58 15.39 -93.00 -26.75
CA GLN A 58 14.49 -91.87 -26.94
C GLN A 58 13.95 -91.34 -25.60
N ASP A 59 13.52 -92.23 -24.70
CA ASP A 59 13.08 -91.87 -23.34
C ASP A 59 14.21 -91.19 -22.54
N ALA A 60 15.42 -91.77 -22.54
CA ALA A 60 16.58 -91.16 -21.90
C ALA A 60 16.93 -89.78 -22.48
N THR A 61 16.81 -89.62 -23.79
CA THR A 61 17.04 -88.34 -24.50
C THR A 61 15.99 -87.29 -24.10
N GLN A 62 14.73 -87.68 -23.90
CA GLN A 62 13.66 -86.79 -23.42
C GLN A 62 13.85 -86.40 -21.95
N ARG A 63 14.26 -87.36 -21.10
CA ARG A 63 14.56 -87.09 -19.69
C ARG A 63 15.72 -86.10 -19.52
N LEU A 64 16.79 -86.26 -20.30
CA LEU A 64 17.92 -85.33 -20.27
C LEU A 64 17.52 -83.92 -20.73
N TYR A 65 16.63 -83.81 -21.73
CA TYR A 65 16.06 -82.52 -22.14
C TYR A 65 15.26 -81.86 -20.99
N ALA A 66 14.44 -82.62 -20.28
CA ALA A 66 13.69 -82.13 -19.12
C ALA A 66 14.63 -81.67 -17.98
N VAL A 67 15.73 -82.37 -17.74
CA VAL A 67 16.79 -81.94 -16.80
C VAL A 67 17.39 -80.60 -17.24
N GLY A 68 17.76 -80.45 -18.52
CA GLY A 68 18.29 -79.21 -19.05
C GLY A 68 17.34 -78.03 -18.89
N SER A 69 16.05 -78.23 -19.21
CA SER A 69 15.03 -77.18 -18.99
C SER A 69 14.83 -76.88 -17.51
N GLY A 70 14.78 -77.88 -16.62
CA GLY A 70 14.68 -77.63 -15.18
C GLY A 70 15.87 -76.85 -14.61
N LEU A 71 17.10 -77.20 -15.00
CA LEU A 71 18.31 -76.50 -14.58
C LEU A 71 18.37 -75.05 -15.09
N MET A 72 17.70 -74.71 -16.20
CA MET A 72 17.60 -73.34 -16.69
C MET A 72 16.41 -72.59 -16.09
N ASP A 73 15.22 -73.17 -16.16
CA ASP A 73 13.93 -72.48 -16.07
C ASP A 73 13.19 -72.74 -14.75
N ASP A 74 13.70 -73.61 -13.86
CA ASP A 74 13.05 -73.86 -12.58
C ASP A 74 12.89 -72.54 -11.79
N PRO A 75 11.66 -72.22 -11.34
CA PRO A 75 11.36 -70.91 -10.76
C PRO A 75 12.01 -70.65 -9.40
N LYS A 76 12.65 -71.65 -8.78
CA LYS A 76 13.33 -71.53 -7.49
C LYS A 76 14.84 -71.74 -7.60
N GLU A 77 15.27 -72.68 -8.41
CA GLU A 77 16.66 -73.15 -8.45
C GLU A 77 17.29 -73.07 -9.85
N GLY A 78 16.53 -72.70 -10.88
CA GLY A 78 17.02 -72.58 -12.25
C GLY A 78 18.00 -71.41 -12.41
N LEU A 79 18.96 -71.55 -13.33
CA LEU A 79 19.96 -70.52 -13.60
C LEU A 79 19.32 -69.16 -13.94
N MET A 80 18.16 -69.16 -14.60
CA MET A 80 17.47 -67.94 -15.01
C MET A 80 16.86 -67.13 -13.85
N THR A 81 16.83 -67.69 -12.65
CA THR A 81 16.42 -66.97 -11.43
C THR A 81 17.53 -66.08 -10.89
N LEU A 82 18.80 -66.34 -11.25
CA LEU A 82 19.95 -65.57 -10.84
C LEU A 82 20.14 -64.38 -11.79
N GLN A 83 19.92 -63.15 -11.31
CA GLN A 83 20.05 -61.94 -12.11
C GLN A 83 21.24 -61.06 -11.69
N GLY A 84 21.76 -60.28 -12.64
CA GLY A 84 22.88 -59.35 -12.44
C GLY A 84 24.12 -60.04 -11.88
N LYS A 85 24.68 -59.49 -10.79
CA LYS A 85 25.88 -60.02 -10.13
C LYS A 85 25.74 -61.49 -9.68
N ASN A 86 24.53 -61.93 -9.32
CA ASN A 86 24.30 -63.28 -8.80
C ASN A 86 24.38 -64.37 -9.87
N ALA A 87 24.25 -64.01 -11.15
CA ALA A 87 24.37 -64.94 -12.28
C ALA A 87 25.82 -65.21 -12.70
N ILE A 88 26.75 -64.33 -12.33
CA ILE A 88 28.13 -64.33 -12.81
C ILE A 88 28.91 -65.49 -12.16
N GLY A 89 29.61 -66.27 -12.98
CA GLY A 89 30.37 -67.45 -12.60
C GLY A 89 29.53 -68.69 -12.32
N GLN A 90 28.21 -68.66 -12.58
CA GLN A 90 27.30 -69.75 -12.22
C GLN A 90 27.16 -70.79 -13.34
N ALA A 91 27.32 -70.43 -14.62
CA ALA A 91 27.14 -71.36 -15.73
C ALA A 91 27.99 -72.64 -15.61
N PRO A 92 29.29 -72.62 -15.20
CA PRO A 92 30.07 -73.84 -15.02
C PRO A 92 29.44 -74.83 -14.02
N GLY A 93 28.85 -74.31 -12.93
CA GLY A 93 28.18 -75.13 -11.92
C GLY A 93 26.92 -75.79 -12.45
N TYR A 94 26.13 -75.09 -13.26
CA TYR A 94 24.93 -75.65 -13.89
C TYR A 94 25.28 -76.65 -15.01
N ILE A 95 26.35 -76.41 -15.76
CA ILE A 95 26.88 -77.37 -16.75
C ILE A 95 27.33 -78.66 -16.05
N GLN A 96 27.99 -78.55 -14.89
CA GLN A 96 28.38 -79.71 -14.11
C GLN A 96 27.17 -80.50 -13.58
N LYS A 97 26.11 -79.83 -13.12
CA LYS A 97 24.84 -80.48 -12.74
C LYS A 97 24.24 -81.26 -13.92
N PHE A 98 24.24 -80.67 -15.12
CA PHE A 98 23.80 -81.33 -16.34
C PHE A 98 24.65 -82.56 -16.69
N ASP A 99 25.98 -82.44 -16.61
CA ASP A 99 26.93 -83.53 -16.89
C ASP A 99 26.73 -84.72 -15.92
N ASN A 100 26.47 -84.45 -14.64
CA ASN A 100 26.19 -85.48 -13.63
C ASN A 100 24.91 -86.25 -13.94
N GLU A 101 23.81 -85.55 -14.26
CA GLU A 101 22.53 -86.18 -14.61
C GLU A 101 22.60 -86.97 -15.91
N MET A 102 23.36 -86.48 -16.91
CA MET A 102 23.66 -87.22 -18.13
C MET A 102 24.32 -88.58 -17.81
N GLN A 103 25.29 -88.61 -16.89
CA GLN A 103 25.95 -89.86 -16.48
C GLN A 103 25.00 -90.79 -15.72
N THR A 104 24.17 -90.23 -14.83
CA THR A 104 23.13 -90.98 -14.11
C THR A 104 22.17 -91.67 -15.07
N ILE A 105 21.64 -90.94 -16.06
CA ILE A 105 20.73 -91.48 -17.08
C ILE A 105 21.45 -92.57 -17.91
N ALA A 106 22.68 -92.31 -18.36
CA ALA A 106 23.48 -93.29 -19.12
C ALA A 106 23.72 -94.61 -18.37
N GLY A 107 23.88 -94.54 -17.04
CA GLY A 107 24.07 -95.69 -16.16
C GLY A 107 22.87 -96.64 -16.09
N THR A 108 21.65 -96.14 -16.39
CA THR A 108 20.42 -96.93 -16.38
C THR A 108 20.14 -97.68 -17.70
N LEU A 109 20.91 -97.38 -18.75
CA LEU A 109 20.71 -97.94 -20.08
C LEU A 109 21.57 -99.20 -20.33
N PRO A 110 21.07 -100.19 -21.10
CA PRO A 110 21.88 -101.26 -21.69
C PRO A 110 23.00 -100.72 -22.58
N GLU A 111 24.11 -101.46 -22.73
CA GLU A 111 25.31 -101.00 -23.44
C GLU A 111 25.05 -100.56 -24.91
N SER A 112 24.19 -101.28 -25.62
CA SER A 112 23.77 -100.97 -27.00
C SER A 112 23.01 -99.64 -27.11
N ALA A 113 22.13 -99.32 -26.15
CA ALA A 113 21.39 -98.07 -26.09
C ALA A 113 22.23 -96.91 -25.53
N ARG A 114 23.11 -97.17 -24.56
CA ARG A 114 23.97 -96.17 -23.90
C ARG A 114 24.87 -95.43 -24.89
N ASN A 115 25.50 -96.14 -25.83
CA ASN A 115 26.40 -95.54 -26.82
C ASN A 115 25.67 -94.61 -27.79
N VAL A 116 24.41 -94.90 -28.12
CA VAL A 116 23.58 -94.04 -28.97
C VAL A 116 23.08 -92.84 -28.17
N PHE A 117 22.63 -93.04 -26.93
CA PHE A 117 22.24 -91.98 -26.01
C PHE A 117 23.37 -90.98 -25.77
N LEU A 118 24.59 -91.43 -25.43
CA LEU A 118 25.72 -90.53 -25.15
C LEU A 118 26.07 -89.62 -26.34
N LYS A 119 25.89 -90.11 -27.59
CA LYS A 119 26.06 -89.26 -28.79
C LYS A 119 25.02 -88.15 -28.87
N HIS A 120 23.75 -88.43 -28.57
CA HIS A 120 22.69 -87.42 -28.54
C HIS A 120 22.81 -86.49 -27.33
N ALA A 121 23.17 -87.04 -26.17
CA ALA A 121 23.37 -86.31 -24.93
C ALA A 121 24.50 -85.28 -25.06
N GLN A 122 25.58 -85.61 -25.77
CA GLN A 122 26.66 -84.66 -26.05
C GLN A 122 26.17 -83.44 -26.84
N GLN A 123 25.24 -83.61 -27.79
CA GLN A 123 24.65 -82.49 -28.52
C GLN A 123 23.77 -81.62 -27.62
N GLN A 124 22.94 -82.24 -26.78
CA GLN A 124 22.13 -81.51 -25.80
C GLN A 124 23.00 -80.76 -24.78
N ARG A 125 24.11 -81.36 -24.35
CA ARG A 125 25.08 -80.74 -23.45
C ARG A 125 25.71 -79.48 -24.05
N ILE A 126 26.07 -79.51 -25.34
CA ILE A 126 26.58 -78.33 -26.06
C ILE A 126 25.52 -77.23 -26.12
N GLN A 127 24.27 -77.58 -26.41
CA GLN A 127 23.16 -76.63 -26.45
C GLN A 127 22.90 -75.99 -25.09
N PHE A 128 22.82 -76.80 -24.03
CA PHE A 128 22.62 -76.33 -22.66
C PHE A 128 23.78 -75.43 -22.20
N ALA A 129 25.04 -75.86 -22.39
CA ALA A 129 26.21 -75.06 -22.03
C ALA A 129 26.21 -73.71 -22.76
N THR A 130 25.92 -73.71 -24.07
CA THR A 130 25.80 -72.47 -24.86
C THR A 130 24.71 -71.55 -24.32
N GLN A 131 23.56 -72.10 -23.90
CA GLN A 131 22.45 -71.33 -23.36
C GLN A 131 22.80 -70.73 -21.98
N ALA A 132 23.38 -71.53 -21.09
CA ALA A 132 23.81 -71.10 -19.76
C ALA A 132 24.89 -70.01 -19.83
N GLU A 133 25.91 -70.20 -20.66
CA GLU A 133 26.99 -69.23 -20.87
C GLU A 133 26.49 -67.93 -21.52
N ARG A 134 25.58 -68.02 -22.50
CA ARG A 134 24.95 -66.82 -23.11
C ARG A 134 24.11 -66.04 -22.10
N TYR A 135 23.36 -66.73 -21.24
CA TYR A 135 22.56 -66.10 -20.19
C TYR A 135 23.47 -65.39 -19.18
N GLU A 136 24.50 -66.06 -18.67
CA GLU A 136 25.48 -65.47 -17.76
C GLU A 136 26.15 -64.25 -18.39
N LEU A 137 26.61 -64.35 -19.65
CA LEU A 137 27.22 -63.24 -20.37
C LEU A 137 26.27 -62.05 -20.52
N GLY A 138 24.98 -62.31 -20.78
CA GLY A 138 23.95 -61.28 -20.84
C GLY A 138 23.76 -60.57 -19.49
N GLN A 139 23.63 -61.33 -18.41
CA GLN A 139 23.49 -60.78 -17.04
C GLN A 139 24.74 -59.99 -16.61
N ARG A 140 25.93 -60.48 -16.95
CA ARG A 140 27.20 -59.80 -16.70
C ARG A 140 27.25 -58.44 -17.39
N ARG A 141 26.97 -58.39 -18.70
CA ARG A 141 26.94 -57.13 -19.47
C ARG A 141 25.93 -56.14 -18.92
N GLN A 142 24.73 -56.60 -18.56
CA GLN A 142 23.70 -55.74 -17.97
C GLN A 142 24.14 -55.16 -16.61
N TYR A 143 24.76 -55.99 -15.76
CA TYR A 143 25.30 -55.54 -14.48
C TYR A 143 26.44 -54.53 -14.66
N GLU A 144 27.40 -54.81 -15.54
CA GLU A 144 28.54 -53.93 -15.85
C GLU A 144 28.07 -52.57 -16.40
N SER A 145 27.12 -52.57 -17.35
CA SER A 145 26.50 -51.33 -17.88
C SER A 145 25.80 -50.53 -16.77
N GLY A 146 25.02 -51.19 -15.91
CA GLY A 146 24.34 -50.52 -14.80
C GLY A 146 25.29 -49.90 -13.78
N GLN A 147 26.42 -50.56 -13.49
CA GLN A 147 27.46 -49.98 -12.63
C GLN A 147 28.13 -48.76 -13.26
N GLN A 148 28.42 -48.82 -14.56
CA GLN A 148 28.98 -47.70 -15.32
C GLN A 148 28.03 -46.50 -15.30
N ASP A 149 26.75 -46.71 -15.63
CA ASP A 149 25.75 -45.64 -15.64
C ASP A 149 25.57 -45.00 -14.25
N GLY A 150 25.55 -45.82 -13.20
CA GLY A 150 25.49 -45.35 -11.81
C GLY A 150 26.71 -44.51 -11.42
N TYR A 151 27.92 -44.94 -11.79
CA TYR A 151 29.14 -44.19 -11.52
C TYR A 151 29.20 -42.86 -12.29
N LEU A 152 28.86 -42.87 -13.58
CA LEU A 152 28.80 -41.67 -14.41
C LEU A 152 27.75 -40.68 -13.92
N SER A 153 26.61 -41.17 -13.43
CA SER A 153 25.58 -40.35 -12.81
C SER A 153 26.06 -39.71 -11.51
N LEU A 154 26.81 -40.46 -10.69
CA LEU A 154 27.43 -39.93 -9.48
C LEU A 154 28.44 -38.82 -9.78
N GLN A 155 29.31 -39.02 -10.77
CA GLN A 155 30.28 -38.00 -11.19
C GLN A 155 29.57 -36.74 -11.70
N ALA A 156 28.49 -36.90 -12.49
CA ALA A 156 27.70 -35.77 -12.94
C ALA A 156 27.05 -35.03 -11.75
N GLN A 157 26.49 -35.75 -10.79
CA GLN A 157 25.87 -35.16 -9.60
C GLN A 157 26.88 -34.40 -8.72
N GLN A 158 28.10 -34.90 -8.57
CA GLN A 158 29.18 -34.20 -7.87
C GLN A 158 29.56 -32.89 -8.58
N ALA A 159 29.64 -32.93 -9.91
CA ALA A 159 29.93 -31.76 -10.72
C ALA A 159 28.81 -30.70 -10.66
N ILE A 160 27.55 -31.15 -10.55
CA ILE A 160 26.37 -30.28 -10.41
C ILE A 160 26.32 -29.63 -9.03
N SER A 161 26.56 -30.41 -7.97
CA SER A 161 26.48 -29.89 -6.59
C SER A 161 27.64 -28.97 -6.23
N ASN A 162 28.81 -29.19 -6.84
CA ASN A 162 29.97 -28.33 -6.69
C ASN A 162 30.66 -28.11 -8.06
N PRO A 163 30.29 -27.05 -8.79
CA PRO A 163 30.87 -26.73 -10.10
C PRO A 163 32.39 -26.59 -10.13
N GLN A 164 33.04 -26.30 -8.99
CA GLN A 164 34.51 -26.25 -8.90
C GLN A 164 35.15 -27.64 -9.04
N LEU A 165 34.43 -28.70 -8.68
CA LEU A 165 34.89 -30.09 -8.83
C LEU A 165 34.67 -30.65 -10.23
N PHE A 166 34.08 -29.88 -11.15
CA PHE A 166 33.73 -30.36 -12.49
C PHE A 166 34.92 -31.01 -13.21
N ASN A 167 36.09 -30.38 -13.20
CA ASN A 167 37.28 -30.92 -13.87
C ASN A 167 37.71 -32.27 -13.28
N GLN A 168 37.60 -32.45 -11.96
CA GLN A 168 37.93 -33.73 -11.32
C GLN A 168 36.91 -34.81 -11.68
N SER A 169 35.62 -34.49 -11.62
CA SER A 169 34.55 -35.41 -12.00
C SER A 169 34.64 -35.79 -13.48
N ALA A 170 35.02 -34.84 -14.34
CA ALA A 170 35.29 -35.03 -15.75
C ALA A 170 36.44 -36.03 -15.99
N LEU A 171 37.57 -35.88 -15.29
CA LEU A 171 38.68 -36.81 -15.37
C LEU A 171 38.28 -38.24 -14.95
N ASN A 172 37.55 -38.37 -13.85
CA ASN A 172 37.06 -39.64 -13.34
C ASN A 172 36.10 -40.33 -14.33
N ALA A 173 35.13 -39.57 -14.86
CA ALA A 173 34.18 -40.08 -15.83
C ALA A 173 34.87 -40.51 -17.14
N ARG A 174 35.82 -39.71 -17.64
CA ARG A 174 36.60 -40.05 -18.84
C ARG A 174 37.37 -41.36 -18.65
N ALA A 175 38.04 -41.52 -17.51
CA ALA A 175 38.76 -42.75 -17.19
C ALA A 175 37.82 -43.97 -17.14
N SER A 176 36.63 -43.81 -16.55
CA SER A 176 35.61 -44.87 -16.48
C SER A 176 35.08 -45.24 -17.87
N ILE A 177 34.77 -44.24 -18.71
CA ILE A 177 34.27 -44.45 -20.09
C ILE A 177 35.32 -45.17 -20.94
N MET A 178 36.59 -44.75 -20.85
CA MET A 178 37.69 -45.40 -21.55
C MET A 178 37.87 -46.86 -21.10
N ALA A 179 37.90 -47.12 -19.79
CA ALA A 179 38.06 -48.47 -19.26
C ALA A 179 36.90 -49.39 -19.66
N TYR A 180 35.67 -48.90 -19.54
CA TYR A 180 34.47 -49.64 -19.94
C TYR A 180 34.46 -49.96 -21.43
N GLY A 181 34.73 -48.97 -22.29
CA GLY A 181 34.73 -49.15 -23.74
C GLY A 181 35.82 -50.11 -24.22
N GLN A 182 37.04 -50.01 -23.67
CA GLN A 182 38.13 -50.94 -23.96
C GLN A 182 37.78 -52.38 -23.57
N ALA A 183 37.16 -52.59 -22.40
CA ALA A 183 36.74 -53.92 -21.95
C ALA A 183 35.63 -54.53 -22.82
N HIS A 184 34.86 -53.69 -23.52
CA HIS A 184 33.73 -54.11 -24.35
C HIS A 184 34.02 -54.09 -25.86
N GLY A 185 35.27 -53.81 -26.26
CA GLY A 185 35.68 -53.78 -27.66
C GLY A 185 35.09 -52.62 -28.47
N GLN A 186 34.70 -51.52 -27.81
CA GLN A 186 34.26 -50.30 -28.48
C GLN A 186 35.42 -49.67 -29.28
N SER A 187 35.10 -49.04 -30.41
CA SER A 187 36.10 -48.31 -31.18
C SER A 187 36.55 -47.04 -30.45
N PRO A 188 37.74 -46.48 -30.75
CA PRO A 188 38.17 -45.20 -30.20
C PRO A 188 37.16 -44.07 -30.44
N GLU A 189 36.48 -44.08 -31.59
CA GLU A 189 35.45 -43.11 -31.96
C GLU A 189 34.19 -43.25 -31.10
N GLU A 190 33.76 -44.49 -30.81
CA GLU A 190 32.63 -44.74 -29.91
C GLU A 190 32.94 -44.29 -28.48
N ILE A 191 34.15 -44.57 -27.98
CA ILE A 191 34.61 -44.14 -26.65
C ILE A 191 34.63 -42.62 -26.56
N GLU A 192 35.18 -41.95 -27.57
CA GLU A 192 35.23 -40.49 -27.61
C GLU A 192 33.83 -39.88 -27.72
N SER A 193 32.93 -40.47 -28.53
CA SER A 193 31.53 -40.05 -28.62
C SER A 193 30.81 -40.14 -27.26
N ASN A 194 30.96 -41.27 -26.55
CA ASN A 194 30.39 -41.47 -25.22
C ASN A 194 30.95 -40.44 -24.20
N TRP A 195 32.25 -40.16 -24.28
CA TRP A 195 32.90 -39.13 -23.47
C TRP A 195 32.34 -37.72 -23.77
N VAL A 196 32.26 -37.34 -25.03
CA VAL A 196 31.74 -36.03 -25.46
C VAL A 196 30.30 -35.86 -25.00
N GLN A 197 29.45 -36.87 -25.20
CA GLN A 197 28.05 -36.84 -24.79
C GLN A 197 27.90 -36.64 -23.28
N TRP A 198 28.65 -37.40 -22.47
CA TRP A 198 28.63 -37.24 -21.02
C TRP A 198 29.16 -35.86 -20.59
N ARG A 199 30.30 -35.44 -21.16
CA ARG A 199 30.99 -34.19 -20.82
C ARG A 199 30.08 -32.98 -21.09
N GLU A 200 29.46 -32.92 -22.27
CA GLU A 200 28.57 -31.81 -22.65
C GLU A 200 27.32 -31.77 -21.79
N SER A 201 26.70 -32.93 -21.53
CA SER A 201 25.50 -33.02 -20.69
C SER A 201 25.79 -32.61 -19.25
N ALA A 202 26.87 -33.12 -18.66
CA ALA A 202 27.28 -32.77 -17.31
C ALA A 202 27.69 -31.29 -17.22
N GLY A 203 28.42 -30.78 -18.22
CA GLY A 203 28.86 -29.38 -18.29
C GLY A 203 27.70 -28.41 -18.35
N GLN A 204 26.68 -28.73 -19.15
CA GLN A 204 25.44 -27.95 -19.22
C GLN A 204 24.74 -27.93 -17.86
N LYS A 205 24.46 -29.09 -17.27
CA LYS A 205 23.74 -29.18 -16.00
C LYS A 205 24.47 -28.50 -14.84
N ALA A 206 25.80 -28.65 -14.77
CA ALA A 206 26.62 -27.99 -13.75
C ALA A 206 26.61 -26.47 -13.91
N THR A 207 26.68 -25.98 -15.15
CA THR A 207 26.57 -24.54 -15.44
C THR A 207 25.18 -24.01 -15.12
N GLU A 208 24.10 -24.75 -15.45
CA GLU A 208 22.72 -24.39 -15.09
C GLU A 208 22.52 -24.33 -13.57
N ALA A 209 23.12 -25.25 -12.80
CA ALA A 209 23.06 -25.21 -11.34
C ALA A 209 23.82 -24.00 -10.76
N ALA A 210 24.99 -23.67 -11.29
CA ALA A 210 25.72 -22.46 -10.92
C ALA A 210 24.90 -21.19 -11.24
N PHE A 211 24.28 -21.15 -12.41
CA PHE A 211 23.43 -20.06 -12.87
C PHE A 211 22.20 -19.84 -11.98
N ALA A 212 21.61 -20.91 -11.42
CA ALA A 212 20.48 -20.78 -10.48
C ALA A 212 20.87 -20.00 -9.21
N ASN A 213 22.11 -20.10 -8.74
CA ASN A 213 22.60 -19.28 -7.63
C ASN A 213 22.78 -17.81 -8.03
N VAL A 214 23.28 -17.55 -9.25
CA VAL A 214 23.41 -16.20 -9.80
C VAL A 214 22.04 -15.52 -9.92
N TYR A 215 21.02 -16.26 -10.37
CA TYR A 215 19.63 -15.80 -10.39
C TYR A 215 19.12 -15.33 -9.03
N GLN A 216 19.37 -16.12 -7.97
CA GLN A 216 18.98 -15.75 -6.60
C GLN A 216 19.71 -14.49 -6.11
N GLN A 217 20.99 -14.31 -6.50
CA GLN A 217 21.78 -13.14 -6.13
C GLN A 217 21.34 -11.87 -6.87
N LEU A 218 20.98 -11.97 -8.15
CA LEU A 218 20.52 -10.85 -8.99
C LEU A 218 19.24 -10.18 -8.46
N LEU A 219 18.38 -10.92 -7.77
CA LEU A 219 17.14 -10.38 -7.21
C LEU A 219 17.35 -9.62 -5.89
N GLY A 220 18.47 -9.82 -5.20
CA GLY A 220 18.80 -9.18 -3.92
C GLY A 220 17.81 -9.46 -2.77
N PRO A 221 18.14 -9.05 -1.53
CA PRO A 221 17.20 -9.17 -0.40
C PRO A 221 15.98 -8.27 -0.62
N GLY A 222 14.80 -8.87 -0.78
CA GLY A 222 13.54 -8.14 -0.96
C GLY A 222 13.35 -7.46 -2.31
N GLY A 223 14.04 -7.92 -3.38
CA GLY A 223 13.80 -7.41 -4.75
C GLY A 223 14.40 -6.05 -5.05
N LYS A 224 15.31 -5.54 -4.20
CA LYS A 224 15.91 -4.20 -4.36
C LYS A 224 17.17 -4.24 -5.23
N ILE A 225 17.20 -3.42 -6.27
CA ILE A 225 18.38 -3.20 -7.10
C ILE A 225 19.35 -2.31 -6.34
N SER A 226 20.57 -2.79 -6.15
CA SER A 226 21.69 -1.95 -5.72
C SER A 226 22.44 -1.47 -6.95
N VAL A 227 22.62 -0.17 -7.08
CA VAL A 227 23.35 0.46 -8.19
C VAL A 227 24.67 1.03 -7.65
N THR A 228 25.79 0.71 -8.30
CA THR A 228 27.08 1.34 -8.02
C THR A 228 27.35 2.48 -9.02
N ASP A 229 27.92 3.59 -8.53
CA ASP A 229 28.37 4.71 -9.37
C ASP A 229 29.71 4.41 -10.06
N SER A 230 30.38 3.31 -9.69
CA SER A 230 31.68 2.91 -10.23
C SER A 230 31.65 1.43 -10.62
N PRO A 231 30.98 1.08 -11.73
CA PRO A 231 30.97 -0.28 -12.23
C PRO A 231 32.40 -0.70 -12.62
N ASP A 232 32.77 -1.92 -12.26
CA ASP A 232 34.02 -2.52 -12.68
C ASP A 232 33.98 -2.92 -14.17
N GLN A 233 35.14 -3.35 -14.66
CA GLN A 233 35.29 -3.74 -16.06
C GLN A 233 34.41 -4.93 -16.44
N SER A 234 34.21 -5.90 -15.55
CA SER A 234 33.42 -7.10 -15.81
C SER A 234 31.92 -6.78 -15.88
N GLN A 235 31.44 -5.83 -15.07
CA GLN A 235 30.10 -5.28 -15.13
C GLN A 235 29.88 -4.51 -16.45
N LEU A 236 30.83 -3.65 -16.84
CA LEU A 236 30.78 -2.92 -18.11
C LEU A 236 30.74 -3.89 -19.30
N PHE A 237 31.63 -4.88 -19.32
CA PHE A 237 31.67 -5.87 -20.39
C PHE A 237 30.38 -6.70 -20.44
N SER A 238 29.79 -7.04 -19.29
CA SER A 238 28.49 -7.73 -19.26
C SER A 238 27.37 -6.89 -19.85
N ALA A 239 27.32 -5.59 -19.54
CA ALA A 239 26.39 -4.65 -20.14
C ALA A 239 26.63 -4.48 -21.65
N MET A 240 27.88 -4.52 -22.11
CA MET A 240 28.21 -4.54 -23.53
C MET A 240 27.68 -5.79 -24.21
N ILE A 241 27.91 -6.99 -23.69
CA ILE A 241 27.37 -8.24 -24.28
C ILE A 241 25.84 -8.23 -24.32
N TRP A 242 25.21 -7.68 -23.29
CA TRP A 242 23.76 -7.49 -23.28
C TRP A 242 23.30 -6.58 -24.42
N GLN A 243 23.98 -5.46 -24.64
CA GLN A 243 23.66 -4.48 -25.69
C GLN A 243 24.03 -4.95 -27.11
N GLU A 244 25.15 -5.66 -27.29
CA GLU A 244 25.71 -6.06 -28.58
C GLU A 244 24.91 -7.16 -29.26
N SER A 245 24.55 -8.20 -28.50
CA SER A 245 23.95 -9.41 -29.08
C SER A 245 22.84 -10.03 -28.23
N GLY A 246 22.62 -9.53 -27.01
CA GLY A 246 21.83 -10.25 -26.01
C GLY A 246 22.44 -11.62 -25.71
N GLY A 247 23.77 -11.71 -25.66
CA GLY A 247 24.51 -12.96 -25.37
C GLY A 247 24.44 -14.02 -26.48
N ASN A 248 23.92 -13.70 -27.67
CA ASN A 248 23.72 -14.68 -28.73
C ASN A 248 24.96 -14.78 -29.63
N GLN A 249 25.53 -15.99 -29.77
CA GLN A 249 26.53 -16.29 -30.79
C GLN A 249 25.89 -16.54 -32.16
N TYR A 250 24.70 -17.12 -32.16
CA TYR A 250 24.00 -17.57 -33.37
C TYR A 250 22.67 -16.83 -33.54
N ALA A 251 22.29 -16.63 -34.80
CA ALA A 251 20.96 -16.18 -35.19
C ALA A 251 19.91 -17.29 -34.96
N LYS A 252 18.63 -16.94 -35.12
CA LYS A 252 17.50 -17.86 -34.89
C LYS A 252 17.50 -19.09 -35.81
N ASP A 253 18.14 -18.99 -36.97
CA ASP A 253 18.28 -20.09 -37.94
C ASP A 253 19.52 -20.96 -37.69
N GLY A 254 20.30 -20.67 -36.64
CA GLY A 254 21.51 -21.39 -36.28
C GLY A 254 22.79 -20.92 -37.00
N SER A 255 22.69 -19.95 -37.91
CA SER A 255 23.88 -19.33 -38.51
C SER A 255 24.60 -18.41 -37.51
N PRO A 256 25.91 -18.12 -37.68
CA PRO A 256 26.60 -17.12 -36.87
C PRO A 256 25.85 -15.77 -36.88
N LEU A 257 25.70 -15.15 -35.72
CA LEU A 257 25.05 -13.84 -35.62
C LEU A 257 25.97 -12.77 -36.20
N VAL A 258 25.59 -12.18 -37.34
CA VAL A 258 26.37 -11.14 -38.04
C VAL A 258 25.59 -9.83 -38.10
N SER A 259 26.19 -8.72 -37.66
CA SER A 259 25.59 -7.38 -37.83
C SER A 259 25.70 -6.89 -39.28
N PRO A 260 24.96 -5.83 -39.68
CA PRO A 260 25.07 -5.24 -41.01
C PRO A 260 26.49 -4.79 -41.39
N LYS A 261 27.34 -4.47 -40.40
CA LYS A 261 28.73 -4.04 -40.60
C LYS A 261 29.72 -5.22 -40.64
N GLY A 262 29.27 -6.45 -40.38
CA GLY A 262 30.11 -7.64 -40.40
C GLY A 262 30.72 -8.03 -39.04
N ALA A 263 30.25 -7.44 -37.95
CA ALA A 263 30.63 -7.87 -36.60
C ALA A 263 29.94 -9.19 -36.26
N VAL A 264 30.64 -10.11 -35.57
CA VAL A 264 30.14 -11.48 -35.36
C VAL A 264 30.04 -11.85 -33.89
N GLY A 265 28.99 -12.61 -33.57
CA GLY A 265 28.88 -13.41 -32.36
C GLY A 265 28.49 -12.62 -31.11
N ALA A 266 28.69 -13.25 -29.95
CA ALA A 266 28.23 -12.71 -28.67
C ALA A 266 28.85 -11.34 -28.34
N ALA A 267 30.13 -11.13 -28.65
CA ALA A 267 30.84 -9.89 -28.39
C ALA A 267 30.89 -8.94 -29.60
N GLN A 268 30.27 -9.31 -30.73
CA GLN A 268 30.25 -8.51 -31.96
C GLN A 268 31.66 -8.02 -32.36
N VAL A 269 32.62 -8.95 -32.43
CA VAL A 269 33.99 -8.63 -32.87
C VAL A 269 34.03 -8.58 -34.39
N MET A 270 34.57 -7.49 -34.95
CA MET A 270 34.79 -7.32 -36.39
C MET A 270 35.93 -8.22 -36.89
N GLU A 271 35.83 -8.75 -38.12
CA GLU A 271 36.89 -9.58 -38.71
C GLU A 271 38.24 -8.85 -38.77
N SER A 272 38.23 -7.55 -39.09
CA SER A 272 39.44 -6.71 -39.14
C SER A 272 40.09 -6.49 -37.78
N THR A 273 39.31 -6.49 -36.70
CA THR A 273 39.79 -6.38 -35.30
C THR A 273 40.25 -7.73 -34.76
N GLY A 274 39.78 -8.83 -35.35
CA GLY A 274 40.03 -10.20 -34.91
C GLY A 274 41.50 -10.54 -34.64
N PRO A 275 42.44 -10.29 -35.58
CA PRO A 275 43.85 -10.57 -35.37
C PRO A 275 44.49 -9.83 -34.19
N GLU A 276 44.16 -8.54 -34.01
CA GLU A 276 44.62 -7.74 -32.87
C GLU A 276 44.05 -8.27 -31.56
N ALA A 277 42.73 -8.50 -31.52
CA ALA A 277 42.05 -9.05 -30.35
C ALA A 277 42.60 -10.42 -29.95
N ALA A 278 42.94 -11.28 -30.92
CA ALA A 278 43.53 -12.60 -30.68
C ALA A 278 44.94 -12.47 -30.08
N SER A 279 45.76 -11.57 -30.61
CA SER A 279 47.07 -11.26 -30.03
C SER A 279 46.96 -10.73 -28.60
N LEU A 280 46.01 -9.83 -28.32
CA LEU A 280 45.75 -9.31 -26.97
C LEU A 280 45.26 -10.41 -26.01
N ALA A 281 44.47 -11.36 -26.51
CA ALA A 281 43.97 -12.52 -25.77
C ALA A 281 45.02 -13.63 -25.58
N GLY A 282 46.19 -13.54 -26.22
CA GLY A 282 47.24 -14.56 -26.16
C GLY A 282 46.89 -15.85 -26.91
N VAL A 283 46.05 -15.77 -27.93
CA VAL A 283 45.61 -16.91 -28.75
C VAL A 283 45.90 -16.67 -30.25
N PRO A 284 46.17 -17.69 -31.05
CA PRO A 284 46.34 -17.53 -32.49
C PRO A 284 45.00 -17.14 -33.14
N TRP A 285 45.04 -16.23 -34.12
CA TRP A 285 43.84 -15.88 -34.89
C TRP A 285 43.29 -17.09 -35.64
N ASP A 286 42.04 -17.45 -35.33
CA ASP A 286 41.31 -18.55 -35.93
C ASP A 286 39.93 -18.04 -36.37
N ARG A 287 39.76 -17.89 -37.69
CA ARG A 287 38.54 -17.34 -38.29
C ARG A 287 37.32 -18.24 -38.07
N ASP A 288 37.51 -19.56 -38.08
CA ASP A 288 36.41 -20.50 -37.89
C ASP A 288 35.90 -20.45 -36.45
N LYS A 289 36.81 -20.43 -35.47
CA LYS A 289 36.44 -20.23 -34.06
C LYS A 289 35.81 -18.87 -33.80
N TRP A 290 36.25 -17.81 -34.49
CA TRP A 290 35.62 -16.50 -34.37
C TRP A 290 34.15 -16.51 -34.81
N LEU A 291 33.81 -17.26 -35.88
CA LEU A 291 32.44 -17.46 -36.35
C LEU A 291 31.63 -18.39 -35.43
N ASN A 292 32.24 -19.49 -35.01
CA ASN A 292 31.51 -20.66 -34.53
C ASN A 292 31.79 -21.04 -33.07
N ASP A 293 32.73 -20.41 -32.37
CA ASP A 293 33.03 -20.67 -30.96
C ASP A 293 32.73 -19.45 -30.08
N PRO A 294 31.60 -19.46 -29.32
CA PRO A 294 31.26 -18.39 -28.41
C PRO A 294 32.33 -18.09 -27.36
N ARG A 295 33.11 -19.09 -26.92
CA ARG A 295 34.19 -18.86 -25.96
C ARG A 295 35.29 -18.03 -26.59
N TYR A 296 35.70 -18.41 -27.80
CA TYR A 296 36.74 -17.70 -28.52
C TYR A 296 36.29 -16.27 -28.82
N ASN A 297 35.06 -16.08 -29.32
CA ASN A 297 34.47 -14.76 -29.58
C ASN A 297 34.44 -13.85 -28.33
N MET A 298 33.99 -14.39 -27.20
CA MET A 298 33.97 -13.69 -25.91
C MET A 298 35.37 -13.32 -25.41
N GLN A 299 36.33 -14.24 -25.53
CA GLN A 299 37.72 -14.01 -25.13
C GLN A 299 38.36 -12.88 -25.95
N LEU A 300 38.07 -12.84 -27.27
CA LEU A 300 38.53 -11.75 -28.14
C LEU A 300 37.94 -10.40 -27.73
N GLY A 301 36.61 -10.34 -27.55
CA GLY A 301 35.92 -9.11 -27.14
C GLY A 301 36.41 -8.58 -25.79
N GLN A 302 36.57 -9.47 -24.80
CA GLN A 302 37.05 -9.09 -23.47
C GLN A 302 38.48 -8.56 -23.51
N ALA A 303 39.39 -9.22 -24.26
CA ALA A 303 40.77 -8.77 -24.39
C ALA A 303 40.86 -7.41 -25.12
N TYR A 304 40.08 -7.23 -26.18
CA TYR A 304 40.03 -5.96 -26.89
C TYR A 304 39.47 -4.83 -26.02
N PHE A 305 38.37 -5.07 -25.29
CA PHE A 305 37.81 -4.09 -24.36
C PHE A 305 38.80 -3.75 -23.22
N SER A 306 39.50 -4.75 -22.67
CA SER A 306 40.56 -4.54 -21.68
C SER A 306 41.66 -3.61 -22.20
N ALA A 307 42.05 -3.76 -23.47
CA ALA A 307 43.02 -2.87 -24.09
C ALA A 307 42.50 -1.44 -24.23
N GLN A 308 41.20 -1.26 -24.56
CA GLN A 308 40.59 0.08 -24.59
C GLN A 308 40.52 0.71 -23.19
N MET A 309 40.10 -0.04 -22.17
CA MET A 309 40.12 0.44 -20.78
C MET A 309 41.52 0.92 -20.38
N LYS A 310 42.55 0.12 -20.68
CA LYS A 310 43.95 0.50 -20.41
C LYS A 310 44.40 1.73 -21.21
N LYS A 311 44.01 1.85 -22.49
CA LYS A 311 44.37 2.98 -23.34
C LYS A 311 43.82 4.31 -22.82
N TYR A 312 42.61 4.29 -22.24
CA TYR A 312 41.92 5.49 -21.75
C TYR A 312 41.96 5.63 -20.23
N ASP A 313 43.02 5.14 -19.57
CA ASP A 313 43.24 5.27 -18.11
C ASP A 313 42.05 4.81 -17.25
N ASN A 314 41.44 3.68 -17.65
CA ASN A 314 40.23 3.11 -17.06
C ASN A 314 39.00 4.03 -17.10
N ASN A 315 38.96 5.02 -17.99
CA ASN A 315 37.75 5.82 -18.21
C ASN A 315 36.69 4.99 -18.97
N PRO A 316 35.55 4.66 -18.33
CA PRO A 316 34.57 3.74 -18.91
C PRO A 316 33.85 4.35 -20.12
N VAL A 317 33.58 5.67 -20.12
CA VAL A 317 32.89 6.34 -21.22
C VAL A 317 33.74 6.30 -22.50
N LEU A 318 35.04 6.63 -22.39
CA LEU A 318 35.96 6.61 -23.53
C LEU A 318 36.19 5.19 -24.05
N ALA A 319 36.39 4.22 -23.16
CA ALA A 319 36.63 2.83 -23.54
C ALA A 319 35.42 2.18 -24.22
N VAL A 320 34.22 2.39 -23.69
CA VAL A 320 32.96 1.90 -24.28
C VAL A 320 32.71 2.57 -25.65
N ALA A 321 32.96 3.88 -25.76
CA ALA A 321 32.85 4.58 -27.04
C ALA A 321 33.86 4.03 -28.07
N ALA A 322 35.08 3.72 -27.64
CA ALA A 322 36.14 3.21 -28.51
C ALA A 322 35.90 1.77 -28.95
N TYR A 323 35.21 0.97 -28.15
CA TYR A 323 34.78 -0.36 -28.55
C TYR A 323 33.79 -0.30 -29.72
N ASN A 324 32.81 0.61 -29.65
CA ASN A 324 31.76 0.73 -30.67
C ASN A 324 32.19 1.50 -31.92
N ALA A 325 32.88 2.65 -31.77
CA ALA A 325 33.24 3.54 -32.88
C ALA A 325 34.71 3.41 -33.33
N GLY A 326 35.52 2.65 -32.59
CA GLY A 326 36.95 2.54 -32.82
C GLY A 326 37.76 3.62 -32.09
N PRO A 327 39.00 3.30 -31.66
CA PRO A 327 39.84 4.22 -30.89
C PRO A 327 40.19 5.51 -31.64
N SER A 328 40.40 5.45 -32.96
CA SER A 328 40.75 6.63 -33.76
C SER A 328 39.65 7.69 -33.78
N ALA A 329 38.38 7.28 -33.75
CA ALA A 329 37.24 8.19 -33.68
C ALA A 329 37.21 8.90 -32.32
N VAL A 330 37.36 8.13 -31.24
CA VAL A 330 37.39 8.66 -29.86
C VAL A 330 38.57 9.61 -29.65
N ASP A 331 39.77 9.27 -30.12
CA ASP A 331 40.94 10.17 -30.06
C ASP A 331 40.69 11.50 -30.79
N GLY A 332 39.93 11.46 -31.90
CA GLY A 332 39.47 12.65 -32.61
C GLY A 332 38.48 13.47 -31.78
N TRP A 333 37.50 12.81 -31.16
CA TRP A 333 36.49 13.46 -30.32
C TRP A 333 37.08 14.06 -29.05
N ILE A 334 38.08 13.42 -28.43
CA ILE A 334 38.82 13.98 -27.29
C ILE A 334 39.44 15.34 -27.66
N LYS A 335 40.03 15.45 -28.86
CA LYS A 335 40.61 16.72 -29.34
C LYS A 335 39.56 17.79 -29.63
N GLN A 336 38.36 17.39 -30.06
CA GLN A 336 37.30 18.31 -30.48
C GLN A 336 36.40 18.76 -29.31
N ILE A 337 36.09 17.85 -28.40
CA ILE A 337 35.13 18.03 -27.30
C ILE A 337 35.86 18.41 -25.99
N GLY A 338 37.08 17.90 -25.79
CA GLY A 338 37.86 17.99 -24.55
C GLY A 338 38.05 16.63 -23.88
N ASP A 339 39.13 16.48 -23.11
CA ASP A 339 39.48 15.20 -22.46
C ASP A 339 38.84 15.07 -21.06
N PRO A 340 37.87 14.15 -20.86
CA PRO A 340 37.22 13.99 -19.56
C PRO A 340 38.14 13.45 -18.46
N ARG A 341 39.26 12.81 -18.80
CA ARG A 341 40.24 12.31 -17.81
C ARG A 341 41.01 13.44 -17.13
N THR A 342 41.11 14.56 -17.82
CA THR A 342 41.82 15.76 -17.33
C THR A 342 40.88 16.77 -16.65
N GLY A 343 39.57 16.51 -16.66
CA GLY A 343 38.56 17.42 -16.15
C GLY A 343 38.22 18.60 -17.09
N GLN A 344 38.73 18.62 -18.32
CA GLN A 344 38.35 19.63 -19.34
C GLN A 344 36.85 19.61 -19.62
N VAL A 345 36.26 18.41 -19.59
CA VAL A 345 34.81 18.16 -19.63
C VAL A 345 34.49 17.04 -18.64
N SER A 346 33.22 16.91 -18.24
CA SER A 346 32.77 15.72 -17.51
C SER A 346 32.51 14.54 -18.46
N ASN A 347 32.50 13.32 -17.91
CA ASN A 347 32.10 12.12 -18.65
C ASN A 347 30.70 12.25 -19.28
N ALA A 348 29.75 12.85 -18.57
CA ALA A 348 28.39 13.09 -19.08
C ALA A 348 28.38 14.08 -20.25
N GLN A 349 29.14 15.18 -20.16
CA GLN A 349 29.28 16.15 -21.25
C GLN A 349 29.94 15.53 -22.48
N PHE A 350 31.01 14.75 -22.29
CA PHE A 350 31.67 14.05 -23.39
C PHE A 350 30.69 13.08 -24.09
N ALA A 351 30.01 12.22 -23.33
CA ALA A 351 29.06 11.25 -23.86
C ALA A 351 27.91 11.92 -24.65
N ALA A 352 27.36 13.02 -24.13
CA ALA A 352 26.29 13.77 -24.79
C ALA A 352 26.74 14.45 -26.10
N ALA A 353 28.02 14.79 -26.23
CA ALA A 353 28.58 15.47 -27.39
C ALA A 353 29.12 14.52 -28.48
N ILE A 354 29.12 13.19 -28.27
CA ILE A 354 29.54 12.19 -29.26
C ILE A 354 28.76 12.40 -30.58
N PRO A 355 29.43 12.64 -31.73
CA PRO A 355 28.76 12.95 -33.00
C PRO A 355 27.87 11.83 -33.53
N PHE A 356 28.30 10.57 -33.35
CA PHE A 356 27.55 9.41 -33.83
C PHE A 356 26.41 9.09 -32.86
N GLU A 357 25.17 9.22 -33.32
CA GLU A 357 23.98 8.93 -32.51
C GLU A 357 23.96 7.48 -31.99
N GLU A 358 24.31 6.52 -32.86
CA GLU A 358 24.45 5.09 -32.51
C GLU A 358 25.40 4.92 -31.31
N THR A 359 26.61 5.49 -31.39
CA THR A 359 27.63 5.39 -30.33
C THR A 359 27.23 6.12 -29.06
N ARG A 360 26.63 7.32 -29.18
CA ARG A 360 26.13 8.08 -28.02
C ARG A 360 25.09 7.29 -27.23
N ASN A 361 24.13 6.69 -27.93
CA ASN A 361 23.11 5.83 -27.33
C ASN A 361 23.73 4.56 -26.72
N TYR A 362 24.70 3.96 -27.41
CA TYR A 362 25.42 2.78 -26.93
C TYR A 362 26.16 3.06 -25.62
N VAL A 363 26.90 4.17 -25.54
CA VAL A 363 27.64 4.59 -24.34
C VAL A 363 26.68 4.83 -23.18
N ALA A 364 25.59 5.56 -23.39
CA ALA A 364 24.59 5.85 -22.36
C ALA A 364 23.95 4.56 -21.81
N ASN A 365 23.60 3.63 -22.70
CA ASN A 365 23.01 2.35 -22.35
C ASN A 365 23.96 1.46 -21.53
N VAL A 366 25.20 1.29 -22.01
CA VAL A 366 26.18 0.41 -21.36
C VAL A 366 26.61 0.96 -20.01
N THR A 367 27.03 2.23 -19.96
CA THR A 367 27.50 2.84 -18.70
C THR A 367 26.38 3.01 -17.69
N GLY A 368 25.14 3.22 -18.18
CA GLY A 368 23.95 3.30 -17.37
C GLY A 368 23.55 1.98 -16.71
N SER A 369 23.56 0.88 -17.48
CA SER A 369 23.11 -0.43 -17.00
C SER A 369 24.16 -1.21 -16.22
N ALA A 370 25.46 -0.98 -16.47
CA ALA A 370 26.55 -1.73 -15.84
C ALA A 370 26.49 -1.68 -14.30
N GLY A 371 26.14 -0.53 -13.72
CA GLY A 371 26.06 -0.35 -12.27
C GLY A 371 25.01 -1.23 -11.57
N ALA A 372 23.98 -1.72 -12.30
CA ALA A 372 22.95 -2.61 -11.75
C ALA A 372 23.31 -4.11 -11.83
N ILE A 373 24.32 -4.49 -12.63
CA ILE A 373 24.77 -5.87 -12.73
C ILE A 373 25.61 -6.19 -11.49
N PRO A 374 25.26 -7.17 -10.64
CA PRO A 374 26.10 -7.52 -9.50
C PRO A 374 27.48 -8.01 -9.96
N GLY A 375 28.55 -7.57 -9.30
CA GLY A 375 29.94 -7.91 -9.70
C GLY A 375 30.24 -9.42 -9.67
N ASN A 376 29.51 -10.21 -8.88
CA ASN A 376 29.61 -11.67 -8.87
C ASN A 376 28.72 -12.38 -9.91
N ALA A 377 27.84 -11.64 -10.60
CA ALA A 377 26.85 -12.13 -11.56
C ALA A 377 27.16 -11.66 -13.00
N THR A 378 28.44 -11.44 -13.31
CA THR A 378 28.88 -10.96 -14.63
C THR A 378 28.97 -12.10 -15.65
N MET A 379 29.03 -11.73 -16.93
CA MET A 379 29.33 -12.67 -18.02
C MET A 379 30.67 -13.37 -17.81
N GLU A 380 31.64 -12.65 -17.24
CA GLU A 380 32.94 -13.22 -16.87
C GLU A 380 32.82 -14.33 -15.82
N SER A 381 32.04 -14.11 -14.75
CA SER A 381 31.76 -15.14 -13.74
C SER A 381 31.21 -16.43 -14.37
N LEU A 382 30.34 -16.30 -15.39
CA LEU A 382 29.78 -17.45 -16.11
C LEU A 382 30.84 -18.16 -16.96
N THR A 383 31.60 -17.40 -17.75
CA THR A 383 32.60 -17.97 -18.68
C THR A 383 33.81 -18.57 -17.97
N ASN A 384 34.08 -18.16 -16.72
CA ASN A 384 35.16 -18.69 -15.89
C ASN A 384 34.82 -20.00 -15.17
N LEU A 385 33.56 -20.47 -15.25
CA LEU A 385 33.18 -21.75 -14.64
C LEU A 385 33.97 -22.91 -15.29
N PRO A 386 34.49 -23.88 -14.51
CA PRO A 386 35.17 -25.04 -15.09
C PRO A 386 34.28 -25.83 -16.08
N SER A 387 32.98 -25.94 -15.77
CA SER A 387 31.96 -26.59 -16.60
C SER A 387 31.67 -25.84 -17.91
N TRP A 388 32.01 -24.55 -18.01
CA TRP A 388 31.84 -23.75 -19.23
C TRP A 388 32.58 -24.37 -20.42
N ASN A 389 33.81 -24.82 -20.18
CA ASN A 389 34.68 -25.37 -21.21
C ASN A 389 34.19 -26.72 -21.76
N ALA A 390 33.34 -27.43 -21.00
CA ALA A 390 32.82 -28.74 -21.37
C ALA A 390 31.62 -28.68 -22.31
N MET A 391 30.92 -27.55 -22.37
CA MET A 391 29.73 -27.38 -23.21
C MET A 391 30.09 -27.16 -24.69
N ASN A 392 29.22 -27.66 -25.57
CA ASN A 392 29.22 -27.27 -26.98
C ASN A 392 28.83 -25.80 -27.16
N ALA A 393 29.04 -25.29 -28.37
CA ALA A 393 28.87 -23.89 -28.70
C ALA A 393 27.41 -23.41 -28.62
N ALA A 394 26.44 -24.25 -29.02
CA ALA A 394 25.01 -23.91 -28.91
C ALA A 394 24.58 -23.74 -27.44
N ASN A 395 24.99 -24.65 -26.56
CA ASN A 395 24.70 -24.59 -25.13
C ASN A 395 25.33 -23.37 -24.46
N LYS A 396 26.57 -23.01 -24.84
CA LYS A 396 27.23 -21.77 -24.39
C LYS A 396 26.44 -20.53 -24.80
N SER A 397 26.07 -20.42 -26.08
CA SER A 397 25.26 -19.30 -26.58
C SER A 397 23.92 -19.20 -25.85
N GLN A 398 23.25 -20.33 -25.63
CA GLN A 398 21.98 -20.36 -24.91
C GLN A 398 22.14 -19.87 -23.46
N MET A 399 23.22 -20.25 -22.78
CA MET A 399 23.46 -19.84 -21.40
C MET A 399 23.76 -18.33 -21.28
N MET A 400 24.55 -17.75 -22.18
CA MET A 400 24.80 -16.30 -22.18
C MET A 400 23.53 -15.52 -22.49
N SER A 401 22.74 -15.99 -23.45
CA SER A 401 21.43 -15.41 -23.78
C SER A 401 20.48 -15.42 -22.56
N ARG A 402 20.44 -16.55 -21.82
CA ARG A 402 19.71 -16.65 -20.55
C ARG A 402 20.23 -15.64 -19.52
N MET A 403 21.54 -15.46 -19.38
CA MET A 403 22.13 -14.46 -18.48
C MET A 403 21.69 -13.04 -18.82
N THR A 404 21.76 -12.65 -20.09
CA THR A 404 21.30 -11.32 -20.51
C THR A 404 19.80 -11.14 -20.34
N GLY A 405 19.02 -12.22 -20.49
CA GLY A 405 17.60 -12.21 -20.15
C GLY A 405 17.34 -11.95 -18.66
N LEU A 406 18.24 -12.37 -17.77
CA LEU A 406 18.14 -12.02 -16.35
C LEU A 406 18.48 -10.56 -16.07
N TYR A 407 19.46 -9.98 -16.77
CA TYR A 407 19.73 -8.54 -16.66
C TYR A 407 18.50 -7.72 -17.07
N ASP A 408 17.84 -8.10 -18.17
CA ASP A 408 16.61 -7.43 -18.61
C ASP A 408 15.44 -7.63 -17.62
N MET A 409 15.26 -8.85 -17.10
CA MET A 409 14.25 -9.14 -16.08
C MET A 409 14.48 -8.34 -14.80
N GLN A 410 15.74 -8.24 -14.34
CA GLN A 410 16.12 -7.44 -13.19
C GLN A 410 15.85 -5.96 -13.44
N ALA A 411 16.31 -5.40 -14.56
CA ALA A 411 16.04 -4.00 -14.93
C ALA A 411 14.53 -3.74 -15.00
N SER A 412 13.74 -4.64 -15.58
CA SER A 412 12.28 -4.54 -15.65
C SER A 412 11.61 -4.52 -14.27
N SER A 413 12.00 -5.43 -13.39
CA SER A 413 11.51 -5.48 -12.01
C SER A 413 11.89 -4.20 -11.26
N GLY A 414 13.11 -3.70 -11.50
CA GLY A 414 13.59 -2.41 -11.02
C GLY A 414 12.76 -1.23 -11.44
N ARG A 415 12.37 -1.16 -12.72
CA ARG A 415 11.49 -0.09 -13.23
C ARG A 415 10.17 -0.07 -12.48
N VAL A 416 9.55 -1.23 -12.29
CA VAL A 416 8.27 -1.32 -11.55
C VAL A 416 8.45 -0.86 -10.11
N ALA A 417 9.53 -1.29 -9.45
CA ALA A 417 9.84 -0.87 -8.09
C ALA A 417 10.09 0.65 -7.99
N LEU A 418 10.83 1.24 -8.93
CA LEU A 418 11.06 2.68 -8.97
C LEU A 418 9.78 3.45 -9.29
N GLN A 419 8.91 2.97 -10.17
CA GLN A 419 7.61 3.59 -10.45
C GLN A 419 6.71 3.60 -9.20
N SER A 420 6.67 2.49 -8.44
CA SER A 420 5.96 2.44 -7.16
C SER A 420 6.58 3.43 -6.17
N ARG A 421 7.92 3.44 -6.04
CA ARG A 421 8.62 4.39 -5.17
C ARG A 421 8.36 5.84 -5.57
N MET A 422 8.30 6.18 -6.85
CA MET A 422 7.94 7.53 -7.29
C MET A 422 6.56 7.95 -6.78
N GLN A 423 5.58 7.06 -6.82
CA GLN A 423 4.24 7.34 -6.29
C GLN A 423 4.28 7.54 -4.77
N ASP A 424 4.96 6.66 -4.05
CA ASP A 424 5.13 6.75 -2.60
C ASP A 424 5.87 8.02 -2.17
N ASP A 425 6.93 8.37 -2.91
CA ASP A 425 7.74 9.57 -2.70
C ASP A 425 6.87 10.82 -2.87
N LEU A 426 6.05 10.89 -3.92
CA LEU A 426 5.13 12.02 -4.16
C LEU A 426 4.04 12.11 -3.07
N ALA A 427 3.50 10.98 -2.60
CA ALA A 427 2.54 10.98 -1.49
C ALA A 427 3.18 11.47 -0.18
N GLN A 428 4.41 11.04 0.11
CA GLN A 428 5.16 11.50 1.28
C GLN A 428 5.55 12.97 1.18
N LEU A 429 5.92 13.42 -0.02
CA LEU A 429 6.20 14.80 -0.35
C LEU A 429 4.97 15.67 -0.03
N GLU A 430 3.79 15.30 -0.52
CA GLU A 430 2.52 15.98 -0.23
C GLU A 430 2.17 15.98 1.26
N ALA A 431 2.61 14.98 2.02
CA ALA A 431 2.46 14.96 3.48
C ALA A 431 3.50 15.85 4.21
N GLY A 432 4.34 16.60 3.49
CA GLY A 432 5.39 17.46 4.06
C GLY A 432 6.52 16.68 4.71
N LYS A 433 6.72 15.40 4.34
CA LYS A 433 7.84 14.58 4.81
C LYS A 433 9.11 14.89 4.02
N THR A 434 10.26 14.52 4.58
CA THR A 434 11.53 14.57 3.86
C THR A 434 11.68 13.28 3.09
N VAL A 435 11.87 13.38 1.78
CA VAL A 435 11.94 12.25 0.88
C VAL A 435 13.25 12.35 0.08
N PRO A 436 14.14 11.35 0.16
CA PRO A 436 15.33 11.30 -0.68
C PRO A 436 14.93 10.95 -2.12
N PRO A 437 15.20 11.84 -3.10
CA PRO A 437 14.76 11.62 -4.48
C PRO A 437 15.50 10.44 -5.11
N ILE A 438 14.82 9.74 -6.03
CA ILE A 438 15.45 8.77 -6.92
C ILE A 438 16.51 9.49 -7.76
N SER A 439 17.75 8.99 -7.71
CA SER A 439 18.87 9.54 -8.45
C SER A 439 18.79 9.21 -9.95
N ALA A 440 19.50 10.00 -10.77
CA ALA A 440 19.54 9.75 -12.21
C ALA A 440 20.20 8.41 -12.53
N HIS A 441 21.20 7.99 -11.74
CA HIS A 441 21.84 6.69 -11.89
C HIS A 441 20.89 5.53 -11.58
N GLU A 442 20.11 5.60 -10.50
CA GLU A 442 19.07 4.59 -10.20
C GLU A 442 18.06 4.47 -11.35
N TRP A 443 17.63 5.60 -11.92
CA TRP A 443 16.70 5.62 -13.04
C TRP A 443 17.29 5.02 -14.32
N ILE A 444 18.51 5.45 -14.68
CA ILE A 444 19.18 4.99 -15.90
C ILE A 444 19.50 3.49 -15.82
N ALA A 445 19.86 2.98 -14.64
CA ALA A 445 20.24 1.58 -14.45
C ALA A 445 19.10 0.58 -14.72
N VAL A 446 17.85 1.05 -14.71
CA VAL A 446 16.68 0.23 -15.03
C VAL A 446 16.12 0.53 -16.41
N MET A 447 16.71 1.42 -17.21
CA MET A 447 16.20 1.78 -18.52
C MET A 447 16.19 0.56 -19.48
N PRO A 448 15.13 0.39 -20.31
CA PRO A 448 15.11 -0.71 -21.26
C PRO A 448 16.14 -0.46 -22.37
N LEU A 449 17.08 -1.37 -22.57
CA LEU A 449 18.12 -1.23 -23.60
C LEU A 449 17.56 -1.13 -25.03
N GLN A 450 16.48 -1.88 -25.28
CA GLN A 450 15.82 -1.94 -26.58
C GLN A 450 14.72 -0.89 -26.76
N ALA A 451 14.55 0.04 -25.82
CA ALA A 451 13.55 1.09 -25.95
C ALA A 451 13.82 1.95 -27.20
N THR A 452 12.76 2.13 -27.99
CA THR A 452 12.76 3.04 -29.14
C THR A 452 13.11 4.46 -28.68
N PRO A 453 13.60 5.34 -29.57
CA PRO A 453 13.86 6.74 -29.21
C PRO A 453 12.64 7.43 -28.59
N VAL A 454 11.43 7.12 -29.08
CA VAL A 454 10.17 7.66 -28.55
C VAL A 454 9.90 7.18 -27.13
N GLU A 455 10.04 5.88 -26.86
CA GLU A 455 9.87 5.32 -25.51
C GLU A 455 10.89 5.92 -24.52
N ARG A 456 12.15 6.09 -24.94
CA ARG A 456 13.17 6.72 -24.10
C ARG A 456 12.86 8.18 -23.80
N MET A 457 12.42 8.96 -24.78
CA MET A 457 11.97 10.34 -24.54
C MET A 457 10.81 10.40 -23.55
N GLN A 458 9.87 9.45 -23.65
CA GLN A 458 8.73 9.41 -22.73
C GLN A 458 9.15 9.04 -21.30
N LEU A 459 10.03 8.05 -21.14
CA LEU A 459 10.59 7.66 -19.84
C LEU A 459 11.38 8.81 -19.21
N GLU A 460 12.23 9.47 -19.99
CA GLU A 460 12.99 10.63 -19.53
C GLU A 460 12.05 11.75 -19.09
N LYS A 461 11.01 12.03 -19.86
CA LYS A 461 9.99 13.03 -19.50
C LYS A 461 9.32 12.69 -18.16
N THR A 462 8.99 11.43 -17.92
CA THR A 462 8.41 10.98 -16.63
C THR A 462 9.38 11.22 -15.47
N TYR A 463 10.67 10.89 -15.63
CA TYR A 463 11.67 11.12 -14.59
C TYR A 463 11.90 12.62 -14.32
N GLN A 464 11.94 13.44 -15.36
CA GLN A 464 12.05 14.90 -15.22
C GLN A 464 10.85 15.49 -14.48
N GLN A 465 9.63 15.06 -14.80
CA GLN A 465 8.42 15.47 -14.09
C GLN A 465 8.46 15.08 -12.61
N TYR A 466 8.93 13.86 -12.29
CA TYR A 466 9.15 13.43 -10.92
C TYR A 466 10.17 14.34 -10.20
N ARG A 467 11.34 14.57 -10.79
CA ARG A 467 12.39 15.43 -10.21
C ARG A 467 11.91 16.84 -9.95
N GLN A 468 11.14 17.39 -10.88
CA GLN A 468 10.59 18.73 -10.74
C GLN A 468 9.52 18.77 -9.65
N ALA A 469 8.65 17.77 -9.55
CA ALA A 469 7.71 17.66 -8.42
C ALA A 469 8.46 17.58 -7.08
N MET A 470 9.53 16.79 -6.99
CA MET A 470 10.39 16.71 -5.79
C MET A 470 11.00 18.05 -5.39
N SER A 471 11.13 19.02 -6.30
CA SER A 471 11.57 20.38 -5.97
C SER A 471 10.59 21.15 -5.07
N LEU A 472 9.32 20.70 -4.99
CA LEU A 472 8.32 21.27 -4.08
C LEU A 472 8.53 20.86 -2.62
N GLN A 473 9.48 19.99 -2.30
CA GLN A 473 9.71 19.53 -0.92
C GLN A 473 9.81 20.67 0.12
N PRO A 474 10.66 21.69 -0.03
CA PRO A 474 10.72 22.80 0.93
C PRO A 474 9.40 23.60 1.00
N VAL A 475 8.67 23.71 -0.10
CA VAL A 475 7.39 24.42 -0.17
C VAL A 475 6.31 23.65 0.57
N TYR A 476 6.15 22.35 0.29
CA TYR A 476 5.19 21.49 0.98
C TYR A 476 5.51 21.33 2.46
N GLN A 477 6.79 21.28 2.83
CA GLN A 477 7.20 21.33 4.23
C GLN A 477 6.78 22.63 4.91
N SER A 478 6.96 23.77 4.24
CA SER A 478 6.54 25.08 4.78
C SER A 478 5.02 25.18 4.89
N ILE A 479 4.27 24.68 3.91
CA ILE A 479 2.81 24.63 3.92
C ILE A 479 2.30 23.73 5.08
N VAL A 480 2.82 22.51 5.19
CA VAL A 480 2.32 21.52 6.15
C VAL A 480 2.79 21.77 7.57
N LYS A 481 4.02 22.23 7.79
CA LYS A 481 4.61 22.38 9.13
C LYS A 481 4.67 23.83 9.63
N GLY A 482 4.67 24.79 8.72
CA GLY A 482 4.71 26.22 9.00
C GLY A 482 3.33 26.84 9.22
N ASN A 483 3.35 28.09 9.70
CA ASN A 483 2.14 28.92 9.79
C ASN A 483 1.71 29.43 8.39
N SER A 484 0.51 30.01 8.30
CA SER A 484 -0.06 30.44 7.01
C SER A 484 0.83 31.45 6.26
N GLN A 485 1.54 32.33 6.96
CA GLN A 485 2.46 33.30 6.34
C GLN A 485 3.68 32.61 5.73
N GLN A 486 4.27 31.65 6.44
CA GLN A 486 5.40 30.87 5.93
C GLN A 486 5.01 30.04 4.71
N GLY A 487 3.83 29.42 4.72
CA GLY A 487 3.29 28.71 3.57
C GLY A 487 3.11 29.62 2.35
N LEU A 488 2.47 30.79 2.52
CA LEU A 488 2.28 31.76 1.45
C LEU A 488 3.61 32.30 0.90
N ALA A 489 4.58 32.62 1.76
CA ALA A 489 5.90 33.06 1.34
C ALA A 489 6.64 31.99 0.52
N ALA A 490 6.53 30.71 0.93
CA ALA A 490 7.12 29.60 0.18
C ALA A 490 6.46 29.41 -1.20
N ILE A 491 5.14 29.56 -1.29
CA ILE A 491 4.41 29.52 -2.58
C ILE A 491 4.83 30.68 -3.49
N GLN A 492 4.92 31.90 -2.94
CA GLN A 492 5.37 33.08 -3.70
C GLN A 492 6.80 32.91 -4.23
N SER A 493 7.67 32.21 -3.49
CA SER A 493 9.06 31.96 -3.91
C SER A 493 9.20 31.13 -5.19
N ILE A 494 8.16 30.37 -5.56
CA ILE A 494 8.12 29.55 -6.78
C ILE A 494 7.17 30.10 -7.84
N GLN A 495 6.69 31.33 -7.69
CA GLN A 495 5.77 31.95 -8.64
C GLN A 495 6.46 32.13 -10.01
N PRO A 496 5.93 31.55 -11.10
CA PRO A 496 6.58 31.60 -12.40
C PRO A 496 6.46 33.00 -13.03
N GLN A 497 7.53 33.45 -13.70
CA GLN A 497 7.50 34.69 -14.48
C GLN A 497 7.24 34.43 -15.97
N GLN A 498 6.47 35.30 -16.62
CA GLN A 498 6.23 35.20 -18.07
C GLN A 498 7.55 35.29 -18.84
N GLY A 499 7.77 34.34 -19.76
CA GLY A 499 9.00 34.23 -20.56
C GLY A 499 10.05 33.26 -20.01
N GLU A 500 9.85 32.67 -18.83
CA GLU A 500 10.72 31.60 -18.34
C GLU A 500 10.62 30.32 -19.20
N PRO A 501 11.74 29.58 -19.38
CA PRO A 501 11.68 28.21 -19.87
C PRO A 501 10.74 27.36 -19.01
N ASP A 502 9.95 26.50 -19.66
CA ASP A 502 8.96 25.62 -19.03
C ASP A 502 7.87 26.34 -18.21
N TYR A 503 7.57 27.61 -18.53
CA TYR A 503 6.56 28.43 -17.82
C TYR A 503 5.24 27.68 -17.54
N LYS A 504 4.71 26.95 -18.54
CA LYS A 504 3.47 26.16 -18.38
C LYS A 504 3.58 25.17 -17.23
N TYR A 505 4.68 24.42 -17.18
CA TYR A 505 4.88 23.40 -16.16
C TYR A 505 5.15 24.02 -14.78
N LYS A 506 5.94 25.10 -14.69
CA LYS A 506 6.11 25.84 -13.43
C LYS A 506 4.79 26.43 -12.92
N SER A 507 3.90 26.83 -13.83
CA SER A 507 2.54 27.28 -13.49
C SER A 507 1.69 26.15 -12.92
N GLU A 508 1.83 24.92 -13.42
CA GLU A 508 1.19 23.72 -12.86
C GLU A 508 1.73 23.40 -11.45
N LEU A 509 3.05 23.47 -11.22
CA LEU A 509 3.65 23.28 -9.89
C LEU A 509 3.18 24.35 -8.90
N TYR A 510 3.15 25.61 -9.31
CA TYR A 510 2.65 26.72 -8.50
C TYR A 510 1.16 26.51 -8.14
N ALA A 511 0.32 26.16 -9.11
CA ALA A 511 -1.10 25.87 -8.88
C ALA A 511 -1.28 24.69 -7.92
N SER A 512 -0.44 23.65 -8.03
CA SER A 512 -0.44 22.51 -7.10
C SER A 512 -0.10 22.94 -5.67
N ALA A 513 0.93 23.79 -5.49
CA ALA A 513 1.28 24.34 -4.19
C ALA A 513 0.19 25.23 -3.58
N VAL A 514 -0.48 26.06 -4.39
CA VAL A 514 -1.65 26.86 -3.97
C VAL A 514 -2.79 25.96 -3.51
N SER A 515 -3.13 24.94 -4.31
CA SER A 515 -4.17 23.96 -3.98
C SER A 515 -3.85 23.23 -2.67
N LYS A 516 -2.60 22.80 -2.50
CA LYS A 516 -2.14 22.12 -1.30
C LYS A 516 -2.24 23.02 -0.06
N PHE A 517 -1.87 24.29 -0.21
CA PHE A 517 -2.01 25.28 0.86
C PHE A 517 -3.45 25.45 1.29
N GLN A 518 -4.37 25.60 0.34
CA GLN A 518 -5.80 25.71 0.62
C GLN A 518 -6.33 24.46 1.34
N GLN A 519 -5.96 23.27 0.85
CA GLN A 519 -6.33 22.00 1.48
C GLN A 519 -5.86 21.92 2.94
N VAL A 520 -4.59 22.27 3.20
CA VAL A 520 -4.02 22.23 4.56
C VAL A 520 -4.68 23.28 5.45
N HIS A 521 -4.91 24.49 4.93
CA HIS A 521 -5.60 25.55 5.64
C HIS A 521 -7.01 25.11 6.06
N ASP A 522 -7.80 24.58 5.12
CA ASP A 522 -9.18 24.18 5.40
C ASP A 522 -9.25 22.99 6.35
N ALA A 523 -8.31 22.04 6.25
CA ALA A 523 -8.20 20.94 7.19
C ALA A 523 -7.89 21.41 8.62
N ARG A 524 -6.98 22.40 8.76
CA ARG A 524 -6.64 23.02 10.05
C ARG A 524 -7.81 23.77 10.67
N GLU A 525 -8.60 24.48 9.86
CA GLU A 525 -9.71 25.29 10.35
C GLU A 525 -10.96 24.46 10.67
N SER A 526 -11.24 23.42 9.88
CA SER A 526 -12.40 22.54 10.10
C SER A 526 -12.26 21.64 11.32
N ASP A 527 -11.13 20.95 11.47
CA ASP A 527 -10.83 20.07 12.61
C ASP A 527 -9.37 20.21 13.03
N PRO A 528 -9.02 21.29 13.75
CA PRO A 528 -7.66 21.53 14.21
C PRO A 528 -7.14 20.39 15.09
N GLY A 529 -8.00 19.78 15.90
CA GLY A 529 -7.60 18.74 16.84
C GLY A 529 -7.10 17.50 16.11
N THR A 530 -7.88 16.99 15.15
CA THR A 530 -7.49 15.81 14.36
C THR A 530 -6.28 16.10 13.48
N TRP A 531 -6.22 17.28 12.85
CA TRP A 531 -5.07 17.67 12.04
C TRP A 531 -3.79 17.73 12.90
N LEU A 532 -3.85 18.38 14.07
CA LEU A 532 -2.69 18.48 14.96
C LEU A 532 -2.28 17.14 15.54
N GLN A 533 -3.23 16.25 15.82
CA GLN A 533 -2.92 14.87 16.19
C GLN A 533 -2.12 14.14 15.10
N GLN A 534 -2.30 14.47 13.82
CA GLN A 534 -1.54 13.84 12.73
C GLN A 534 -0.17 14.49 12.49
N TYR A 535 -0.05 15.81 12.66
CA TYR A 535 1.11 16.57 12.19
C TYR A 535 1.94 17.25 13.29
N SER A 536 1.47 17.28 14.55
CA SER A 536 2.21 17.86 15.68
C SER A 536 2.64 16.77 16.68
N PRO A 537 3.95 16.48 16.80
CA PRO A 537 4.46 15.51 17.78
C PRO A 537 4.05 15.84 19.22
N VAL A 538 3.93 17.12 19.55
CA VAL A 538 3.50 17.60 20.87
C VAL A 538 2.06 17.16 21.17
N VAL A 539 1.17 17.32 20.18
CA VAL A 539 -0.24 16.92 20.33
C VAL A 539 -0.39 15.41 20.26
N GLN A 540 0.43 14.72 19.46
CA GLN A 540 0.50 13.25 19.44
C GLN A 540 0.79 12.67 20.82
N SER A 541 1.86 13.16 21.47
CA SER A 541 2.23 12.73 22.81
C SER A 541 1.12 13.03 23.83
N ALA A 542 0.60 14.26 23.84
CA ALA A 542 -0.46 14.66 24.76
C ALA A 542 -1.75 13.84 24.57
N PHE A 543 -2.09 13.49 23.32
CA PHE A 543 -3.25 12.66 23.01
C PHE A 543 -3.05 11.22 23.50
N GLN A 544 -1.86 10.64 23.30
CA GLN A 544 -1.53 9.30 23.80
C GLN A 544 -1.55 9.25 25.33
N GLU A 545 -0.95 10.24 26.00
CA GLU A 545 -0.98 10.39 27.45
C GLU A 545 -2.42 10.50 27.98
N TYR A 546 -3.28 11.27 27.29
CA TYR A 546 -4.69 11.42 27.64
C TYR A 546 -5.45 10.09 27.51
N GLN A 547 -5.26 9.37 26.41
CA GLN A 547 -5.87 8.04 26.20
C GLN A 547 -5.46 7.03 27.28
N ASN A 548 -4.24 7.16 27.80
CA ASN A 548 -3.70 6.31 28.87
C ASN A 548 -4.06 6.80 30.28
N ASN A 549 -4.93 7.81 30.41
CA ASN A 549 -5.31 8.46 31.67
C ASN A 549 -4.12 9.04 32.47
N GLN A 550 -3.04 9.43 31.80
CA GLN A 550 -1.85 10.00 32.44
C GLN A 550 -1.94 11.52 32.60
N VAL A 551 -2.76 12.19 31.80
CA VAL A 551 -2.99 13.63 31.81
C VAL A 551 -4.48 13.95 31.71
N THR A 552 -4.87 15.16 32.11
CA THR A 552 -6.25 15.62 32.05
C THR A 552 -6.64 16.05 30.63
N GLY A 553 -7.96 16.13 30.37
CA GLY A 553 -8.48 16.70 29.12
C GLY A 553 -8.10 18.18 28.97
N GLU A 554 -8.01 18.92 30.09
CA GLU A 554 -7.51 20.30 30.10
C GLU A 554 -6.08 20.41 29.58
N TYR A 555 -5.19 19.48 29.99
CA TYR A 555 -3.82 19.46 29.50
C TYR A 555 -3.78 19.19 27.98
N LEU A 556 -4.53 18.21 27.47
CA LEU A 556 -4.62 17.94 26.04
C LEU A 556 -5.04 19.19 25.25
N ILE A 557 -6.13 19.85 25.65
CA ILE A 557 -6.62 21.06 24.98
C ILE A 557 -5.57 22.18 25.06
N SER A 558 -4.86 22.33 26.18
CA SER A 558 -3.80 23.33 26.30
C SER A 558 -2.67 23.14 25.28
N ARG A 559 -2.30 21.88 24.97
CA ARG A 559 -1.29 21.57 23.96
C ARG A 559 -1.80 21.82 22.54
N ILE A 560 -3.08 21.49 22.28
CA ILE A 560 -3.76 21.81 21.02
C ILE A 560 -3.79 23.33 20.82
N GLN A 561 -4.19 24.09 21.84
CA GLN A 561 -4.30 25.55 21.74
C GLN A 561 -2.94 26.21 21.50
N ALA A 562 -1.88 25.76 22.19
CA ALA A 562 -0.54 26.26 21.95
C ALA A 562 -0.07 26.06 20.50
N GLU A 563 -0.38 24.91 19.89
CA GLU A 563 -0.04 24.65 18.50
C GLU A 563 -0.95 25.41 17.51
N LYS A 564 -2.24 25.60 17.84
CA LYS A 564 -3.14 26.48 17.07
C LYS A 564 -2.58 27.90 17.04
N ASP A 565 -2.15 28.42 18.19
CA ASP A 565 -1.56 29.76 18.30
C ASP A 565 -0.26 29.86 17.49
N ARG A 566 0.63 28.85 17.59
CA ARG A 566 1.88 28.78 16.81
C ARG A 566 1.62 28.81 15.30
N LEU A 567 0.57 28.12 14.84
CA LEU A 567 0.24 27.98 13.42
C LEU A 567 -0.73 29.06 12.91
N GLY A 568 -1.30 29.87 13.80
CA GLY A 568 -2.28 30.89 13.47
C GLY A 568 -3.67 30.34 13.12
N ILE A 569 -4.05 29.18 13.65
CA ILE A 569 -5.34 28.53 13.42
C ILE A 569 -6.44 29.24 14.21
N ARG A 570 -7.51 29.68 13.55
CA ARG A 570 -8.57 30.53 14.14
C ARG A 570 -9.80 29.76 14.61
N SER A 571 -9.90 28.48 14.23
CA SER A 571 -10.99 27.59 14.61
C SER A 571 -11.29 27.60 16.10
N LYS A 572 -12.57 27.67 16.46
CA LYS A 572 -13.04 27.59 17.86
C LYS A 572 -13.03 26.16 18.39
N SER A 573 -12.92 25.15 17.52
CA SER A 573 -12.81 23.75 17.92
C SER A 573 -11.56 23.51 18.77
N VAL A 574 -11.72 22.79 19.86
CA VAL A 574 -10.69 22.55 20.88
C VAL A 574 -10.30 21.09 21.00
N LEU A 575 -11.14 20.16 20.54
CA LEU A 575 -10.90 18.73 20.56
C LEU A 575 -10.86 18.12 19.16
N PRO A 576 -10.12 17.01 18.95
CA PRO A 576 -10.23 16.18 17.75
C PRO A 576 -11.63 15.61 17.60
N ALA A 577 -12.14 15.50 16.35
CA ALA A 577 -13.45 14.93 16.08
C ALA A 577 -13.64 13.53 16.69
N SER A 578 -12.60 12.69 16.71
CA SER A 578 -12.67 11.35 17.31
C SER A 578 -13.06 11.35 18.79
N ILE A 579 -12.62 12.34 19.57
CA ILE A 579 -13.00 12.50 20.98
C ILE A 579 -14.45 12.99 21.07
N VAL A 580 -14.82 13.98 20.26
CA VAL A 580 -16.17 14.55 20.23
C VAL A 580 -17.19 13.47 19.86
N ASP A 581 -16.91 12.68 18.82
CA ASP A 581 -17.74 11.57 18.37
C ASP A 581 -17.85 10.48 19.43
N GLY A 582 -16.73 10.17 20.11
CA GLY A 582 -16.73 9.21 21.23
C GLY A 582 -17.59 9.66 22.41
N ILE A 583 -17.56 10.95 22.78
CA ILE A 583 -18.43 11.50 23.82
C ILE A 583 -19.89 11.48 23.35
N SER A 584 -20.17 11.92 22.12
CA SER A 584 -21.52 11.94 21.55
C SER A 584 -22.15 10.54 21.52
N ALA A 585 -21.39 9.53 21.09
CA ALA A 585 -21.86 8.14 21.07
C ALA A 585 -22.19 7.61 22.47
N LYS A 586 -21.38 7.95 23.49
CA LYS A 586 -21.66 7.56 24.88
C LYS A 586 -22.92 8.24 25.41
N VAL A 587 -23.11 9.53 25.10
CA VAL A 587 -24.31 10.28 25.44
C VAL A 587 -25.56 9.59 24.88
N ASP A 588 -25.51 9.14 23.63
CA ASP A 588 -26.66 8.51 22.97
C ASP A 588 -26.92 7.05 23.39
N SER A 589 -25.91 6.34 23.92
CA SER A 589 -25.98 4.90 24.26
C SER A 589 -26.99 4.49 25.35
N GLY A 590 -27.67 5.44 26.00
CA GLY A 590 -28.72 5.19 26.99
C GLY A 590 -28.24 4.85 28.41
N ASN A 591 -27.00 4.35 28.57
CA ASN A 591 -26.45 3.93 29.87
C ASN A 591 -25.79 5.05 30.68
N MET A 592 -25.61 6.23 30.07
CA MET A 592 -25.04 7.41 30.71
C MET A 592 -26.15 8.23 31.40
N ASN A 593 -25.86 8.75 32.60
CA ASN A 593 -26.68 9.77 33.28
C ASN A 593 -26.10 11.19 33.09
N PHE A 594 -26.82 12.25 33.49
CA PHE A 594 -26.35 13.61 33.25
C PHE A 594 -25.14 13.99 34.12
N SER A 595 -25.03 13.41 35.31
CA SER A 595 -23.86 13.58 36.19
C SER A 595 -22.58 13.04 35.56
N ASP A 596 -22.65 11.92 34.85
CA ASP A 596 -21.51 11.35 34.12
C ASP A 596 -21.04 12.31 33.02
N LEU A 597 -21.98 12.90 32.26
CA LEU A 597 -21.66 13.90 31.23
C LEU A 597 -21.03 15.16 31.85
N LYS A 598 -21.55 15.64 32.99
CA LYS A 598 -20.92 16.75 33.73
C LYS A 598 -19.51 16.39 34.19
N GLY A 599 -19.28 15.17 34.65
CA GLY A 599 -17.95 14.68 35.02
C GLY A 599 -16.97 14.68 33.83
N ILE A 600 -17.44 14.27 32.65
CA ILE A 600 -16.66 14.33 31.41
C ILE A 600 -16.30 15.78 31.07
N ILE A 601 -17.28 16.69 31.07
CA ILE A 601 -17.07 18.13 30.76
C ILE A 601 -16.10 18.76 31.77
N ALA A 602 -16.27 18.47 33.06
CA ALA A 602 -15.39 18.94 34.12
C ALA A 602 -13.94 18.43 33.98
N GLY A 603 -13.75 17.25 33.39
CA GLY A 603 -12.43 16.70 33.05
C GLY A 603 -11.63 17.55 32.05
N PHE A 604 -12.28 18.47 31.34
CA PHE A 604 -11.65 19.44 30.45
C PHE A 604 -11.37 20.81 31.12
N GLY A 605 -11.68 20.95 32.41
CA GLY A 605 -11.35 22.11 33.23
C GLY A 605 -11.93 23.40 32.66
N ARG A 606 -11.10 24.44 32.54
CA ARG A 606 -11.50 25.77 32.03
C ARG A 606 -12.02 25.76 30.59
N TYR A 607 -11.82 24.68 29.84
CA TYR A 607 -12.28 24.54 28.45
C TYR A 607 -13.64 23.83 28.34
N GLY A 608 -14.30 23.51 29.46
CA GLY A 608 -15.58 22.79 29.49
C GLY A 608 -16.63 23.40 28.56
N ASP A 609 -16.81 24.71 28.59
CA ASP A 609 -17.79 25.41 27.72
C ASP A 609 -17.44 25.29 26.24
N SER A 610 -16.16 25.32 25.89
CA SER A 610 -15.70 25.12 24.50
C SER A 610 -15.96 23.68 24.03
N VAL A 611 -15.83 22.70 24.93
CA VAL A 611 -16.14 21.30 24.66
C VAL A 611 -17.65 21.11 24.48
N VAL A 612 -18.48 21.73 25.33
CA VAL A 612 -19.95 21.71 25.18
C VAL A 612 -20.36 22.32 23.85
N ALA A 613 -19.84 23.51 23.50
CA ALA A 613 -20.12 24.18 22.24
C ALA A 613 -19.74 23.31 21.02
N GLN A 614 -18.64 22.56 21.10
CA GLN A 614 -18.23 21.65 20.03
C GLN A 614 -19.05 20.35 19.99
N LEU A 615 -19.59 19.90 21.12
CA LEU A 615 -20.46 18.71 21.22
C LEU A 615 -21.89 18.98 20.75
N GLN A 616 -22.44 20.16 21.04
CA GLN A 616 -23.84 20.51 20.82
C GLN A 616 -24.37 20.10 19.44
N PRO A 617 -23.69 20.44 18.30
CA PRO A 617 -24.18 20.10 16.97
C PRO A 617 -24.30 18.60 16.70
N LYS A 618 -23.62 17.74 17.47
CA LYS A 618 -23.62 16.28 17.31
C LYS A 618 -24.57 15.56 18.27
N THR A 619 -25.18 16.27 19.22
CA THR A 619 -26.05 15.71 20.25
C THR A 619 -27.53 15.98 19.99
N LYS A 620 -28.42 15.15 20.55
CA LYS A 620 -29.89 15.34 20.47
C LYS A 620 -30.32 16.63 21.16
N ALA A 621 -31.44 17.20 20.70
CA ALA A 621 -32.07 18.39 21.29
C ALA A 621 -32.22 18.32 22.82
N ALA A 622 -32.62 17.17 23.37
CA ALA A 622 -32.72 16.95 24.81
C ALA A 622 -31.40 17.22 25.57
N VAL A 623 -30.27 16.82 24.98
CA VAL A 623 -28.93 17.00 25.56
C VAL A 623 -28.48 18.46 25.41
N ARG A 624 -28.72 19.07 24.25
CA ARG A 624 -28.42 20.49 24.03
C ARG A 624 -29.14 21.38 25.04
N VAL A 625 -30.44 21.14 25.26
CA VAL A 625 -31.23 21.88 26.25
C VAL A 625 -30.78 21.54 27.68
N ALA A 626 -30.56 20.27 28.02
CA ALA A 626 -30.11 19.88 29.35
C ALA A 626 -28.76 20.52 29.74
N THR A 627 -27.84 20.67 28.78
CA THR A 627 -26.55 21.34 29.00
C THR A 627 -26.64 22.87 29.06
N ALA A 628 -27.74 23.47 28.59
CA ALA A 628 -27.94 24.91 28.58
C ALA A 628 -28.75 25.45 29.78
N ILE A 629 -29.53 24.61 30.46
CA ILE A 629 -30.34 25.04 31.62
C ILE A 629 -29.58 24.86 32.95
N ASN A 630 -29.73 25.83 33.85
CA ASN A 630 -29.12 25.82 35.19
C ASN A 630 -29.84 24.90 36.20
N ASP A 631 -31.11 24.53 35.99
CA ASP A 631 -31.84 23.68 36.94
C ASP A 631 -31.39 22.23 36.79
N ALA A 632 -30.66 21.74 37.79
CA ALA A 632 -30.04 20.42 37.75
C ALA A 632 -31.05 19.28 37.62
N ASN A 633 -32.25 19.41 38.21
CA ASN A 633 -33.27 18.37 38.18
C ASN A 633 -33.96 18.32 36.82
N ALA A 634 -34.32 19.49 36.27
CA ALA A 634 -34.88 19.57 34.92
C ALA A 634 -33.89 19.05 33.87
N ALA A 635 -32.61 19.40 34.01
CA ALA A 635 -31.57 18.93 33.09
C ALA A 635 -31.37 17.41 33.16
N ASP A 636 -31.29 16.84 34.37
CA ASP A 636 -31.18 15.39 34.55
C ASP A 636 -32.41 14.64 34.05
N THR A 637 -33.60 15.22 34.24
CA THR A 637 -34.86 14.67 33.71
C THR A 637 -34.85 14.65 32.18
N LEU A 638 -34.54 15.78 31.54
CA LEU A 638 -34.46 15.89 30.08
C LEU A 638 -33.43 14.91 29.51
N PHE A 639 -32.29 14.78 30.19
CA PHE A 639 -31.25 13.83 29.81
C PHE A 639 -31.74 12.39 29.95
N THR A 640 -32.44 12.04 31.04
CA THR A 640 -32.99 10.71 31.27
C THR A 640 -34.00 10.31 30.20
N ILE A 641 -34.91 11.22 29.83
CA ILE A 641 -35.95 10.94 28.83
C ILE A 641 -35.50 11.11 27.38
N ARG A 642 -34.21 11.42 27.12
CA ARG A 642 -33.69 11.79 25.79
C ARG A 642 -33.99 10.77 24.68
N ASN A 643 -34.04 9.49 25.04
CA ASN A 643 -34.29 8.37 24.12
C ASN A 643 -35.76 7.92 24.08
N VAL A 644 -36.63 8.50 24.92
CA VAL A 644 -38.06 8.21 24.93
C VAL A 644 -38.76 9.08 23.89
N LYS A 645 -39.65 8.47 23.09
CA LYS A 645 -40.44 9.21 22.10
C LYS A 645 -41.45 10.12 22.79
N THR A 646 -41.68 11.33 22.26
CA THR A 646 -42.64 12.29 22.82
C THR A 646 -44.05 11.70 22.96
N GLU A 647 -44.50 10.90 21.98
CA GLU A 647 -45.79 10.21 22.04
C GLU A 647 -45.92 9.21 23.20
N GLU A 648 -44.82 8.58 23.60
CA GLU A 648 -44.81 7.65 24.72
C GLU A 648 -44.92 8.41 26.05
N LEU A 649 -44.21 9.53 26.19
CA LEU A 649 -44.34 10.43 27.34
C LEU A 649 -45.78 10.96 27.43
N LYS A 650 -46.35 11.39 26.30
CA LYS A 650 -47.74 11.88 26.22
C LYS A 650 -48.75 10.80 26.63
N LYS A 651 -48.58 9.57 26.15
CA LYS A 651 -49.43 8.43 26.54
C LYS A 651 -49.35 8.13 28.04
N ASN A 652 -48.15 8.17 28.61
CA ASN A 652 -47.93 7.91 30.04
C ASN A 652 -48.51 9.01 30.94
N SER A 653 -48.71 10.23 30.41
CA SER A 653 -49.35 11.34 31.12
C SER A 653 -50.90 11.34 31.08
N GLY A 654 -51.54 10.35 30.44
CA GLY A 654 -53.00 10.16 30.44
C GLY A 654 -53.79 11.11 29.52
N GLU A 655 -55.13 11.04 29.56
CA GLU A 655 -56.02 11.79 28.63
C GLU A 655 -55.93 13.32 28.78
N GLN A 656 -55.48 13.81 29.95
CA GLN A 656 -55.31 15.24 30.26
C GLN A 656 -54.09 15.87 29.58
N ALA A 657 -53.23 15.08 28.95
CA ALA A 657 -52.05 15.55 28.21
C ALA A 657 -52.37 16.52 27.05
N LYS A 658 -53.64 16.58 26.61
CA LYS A 658 -54.11 17.53 25.57
C LYS A 658 -53.92 19.01 25.97
N GLY A 659 -53.88 19.32 27.27
CA GLY A 659 -53.75 20.69 27.76
C GLY A 659 -52.33 21.28 27.70
N VAL A 660 -51.29 20.42 27.68
CA VAL A 660 -49.87 20.84 27.74
C VAL A 660 -49.47 21.69 26.54
N ASP A 661 -49.87 21.29 25.33
CA ASP A 661 -49.50 22.00 24.10
C ASP A 661 -50.02 23.45 24.11
N ALA A 662 -51.28 23.65 24.50
CA ALA A 662 -51.91 24.97 24.58
C ALA A 662 -51.32 25.82 25.71
N ALA A 663 -51.11 25.23 26.89
CA ALA A 663 -50.52 25.90 28.04
C ALA A 663 -49.07 26.34 27.75
N TRP A 664 -48.26 25.48 27.13
CA TRP A 664 -46.87 25.78 26.79
C TRP A 664 -46.78 26.92 25.79
N ASN A 665 -47.57 26.83 24.71
CA ASN A 665 -47.61 27.87 23.67
C ASN A 665 -48.00 29.24 24.24
N SER A 666 -48.88 29.26 25.25
CA SER A 666 -49.25 30.48 25.96
C SER A 666 -48.07 31.06 26.77
N LEU A 667 -47.39 30.23 27.56
CA LEU A 667 -46.27 30.65 28.42
C LEU A 667 -45.03 31.10 27.63
N ILE A 668 -44.69 30.39 26.55
CA ILE A 668 -43.51 30.71 25.73
C ILE A 668 -43.72 31.90 24.79
N ALA A 669 -44.96 32.38 24.63
CA ALA A 669 -45.28 33.44 23.67
C ALA A 669 -44.45 34.72 23.88
N ALA A 670 -44.25 35.13 25.14
CA ALA A 670 -43.46 36.32 25.47
C ALA A 670 -41.95 36.14 25.21
N ALA A 671 -41.44 34.91 25.34
CA ALA A 671 -40.01 34.63 25.12
C ALA A 671 -39.67 34.32 23.66
N SER A 672 -40.65 33.86 22.87
CA SER A 672 -40.44 33.40 21.50
C SER A 672 -39.76 34.43 20.58
N PRO A 673 -40.14 35.73 20.56
CA PRO A 673 -39.48 36.74 19.74
C PRO A 673 -37.98 36.88 20.05
N THR A 674 -37.60 36.73 21.31
CA THR A 674 -36.20 36.86 21.75
C THR A 674 -35.28 35.80 21.18
N PHE A 675 -35.82 34.63 20.81
CA PHE A 675 -35.08 33.57 20.15
C PHE A 675 -35.23 33.64 18.62
N SER A 676 -36.43 33.90 18.11
CA SER A 676 -36.69 33.86 16.66
C SER A 676 -36.00 35.00 15.90
N LEU A 677 -35.78 36.16 16.52
CA LEU A 677 -35.07 37.29 15.93
C LEU A 677 -33.54 37.15 15.99
N GLN A 678 -33.03 36.21 16.79
CA GLN A 678 -31.59 35.96 16.90
C GLN A 678 -31.06 35.37 15.59
N ARG A 679 -30.10 36.06 14.97
CA ARG A 679 -29.68 35.83 13.59
C ARG A 679 -29.10 34.44 13.31
N GLN A 680 -28.44 33.81 14.29
CA GLN A 680 -27.81 32.50 14.14
C GLN A 680 -28.30 31.56 15.24
N GLY A 681 -28.79 30.37 14.86
CA GLY A 681 -29.18 29.31 15.80
C GLY A 681 -30.43 29.58 16.64
N GLY A 682 -30.98 30.80 16.63
CA GLY A 682 -32.12 31.19 17.46
C GLY A 682 -33.39 30.40 17.19
N ALA A 683 -33.76 30.22 15.92
CA ALA A 683 -34.94 29.43 15.54
C ALA A 683 -34.81 27.95 15.90
N GLU A 684 -33.62 27.36 15.75
CA GLU A 684 -33.33 25.98 16.17
C GLU A 684 -33.42 25.84 17.69
N THR A 685 -32.82 26.79 18.42
CA THR A 685 -32.87 26.85 19.88
C THR A 685 -34.31 26.95 20.39
N LEU A 686 -35.13 27.78 19.75
CA LEU A 686 -36.56 27.90 20.08
C LEU A 686 -37.32 26.60 19.80
N ALA A 687 -37.05 25.92 18.68
CA ALA A 687 -37.67 24.64 18.36
C ALA A 687 -37.29 23.56 19.39
N ASP A 688 -36.02 23.49 19.77
CA ASP A 688 -35.53 22.58 20.80
C ASP A 688 -36.19 22.85 22.16
N ILE A 689 -36.19 24.11 22.62
CA ILE A 689 -36.82 24.53 23.88
C ILE A 689 -38.31 24.19 23.89
N ASN A 690 -39.02 24.46 22.79
CA ASN A 690 -40.45 24.16 22.69
C ASN A 690 -40.74 22.66 22.83
N GLU A 691 -40.01 21.82 22.09
CA GLU A 691 -40.21 20.38 22.15
C GLU A 691 -39.78 19.81 23.51
N GLN A 692 -38.62 20.21 24.02
CA GLN A 692 -38.11 19.67 25.28
C GLN A 692 -38.92 20.15 26.48
N GLY A 693 -39.43 21.39 26.45
CA GLY A 693 -40.29 21.94 27.49
C GLY A 693 -41.59 21.16 27.66
N LYS A 694 -42.24 20.82 26.54
CA LYS A 694 -43.42 19.96 26.54
C LYS A 694 -43.10 18.56 27.05
N ARG A 695 -41.98 17.97 26.63
CA ARG A 695 -41.53 16.66 27.12
C ARG A 695 -41.29 16.64 28.62
N LEU A 696 -40.71 17.71 29.17
CA LEU A 696 -40.53 17.87 30.61
C LEU A 696 -41.87 18.00 31.34
N ALA A 697 -42.83 18.75 30.78
CA ALA A 697 -44.18 18.85 31.32
C ALA A 697 -44.91 17.50 31.32
N TYR A 698 -44.85 16.72 30.23
CA TYR A 698 -45.43 15.37 30.18
C TYR A 698 -44.82 14.44 31.25
N TYR A 699 -43.52 14.56 31.52
CA TYR A 699 -42.86 13.82 32.58
C TYR A 699 -43.37 14.21 33.98
N TYR A 700 -43.50 15.51 34.27
CA TYR A 700 -44.07 15.97 35.55
C TYR A 700 -45.53 15.55 35.72
N MET A 701 -46.33 15.55 34.65
CA MET A 701 -47.70 15.02 34.69
C MET A 701 -47.76 13.54 35.05
N ALA A 702 -46.88 12.72 34.46
CA ALA A 702 -46.79 11.29 34.80
C ALA A 702 -46.40 11.05 36.27
N SER A 703 -45.86 12.07 36.95
CA SER A 703 -45.53 12.06 38.38
C SER A 703 -46.68 12.56 39.28
N GLY A 704 -47.86 12.84 38.73
CA GLY A 704 -49.08 13.19 39.46
C GLY A 704 -49.46 14.67 39.47
N GLU A 705 -48.76 15.53 38.72
CA GLU A 705 -49.13 16.95 38.54
C GLU A 705 -50.21 17.11 37.47
N ASP A 706 -51.10 18.10 37.62
CA ASP A 706 -52.04 18.47 36.55
C ASP A 706 -51.31 19.18 35.39
N ALA A 707 -51.95 19.23 34.22
CA ALA A 707 -51.33 19.73 33.00
C ALA A 707 -50.86 21.18 33.09
N GLN A 708 -51.58 22.04 33.81
CA GLN A 708 -51.23 23.45 33.92
C GLN A 708 -50.03 23.61 34.87
N ALA A 709 -50.10 23.02 36.06
CA ALA A 709 -49.02 23.06 37.04
C ALA A 709 -47.71 22.48 36.49
N ALA A 710 -47.78 21.33 35.79
CA ALA A 710 -46.63 20.69 35.17
C ALA A 710 -45.98 21.58 34.09
N THR A 711 -46.79 22.27 33.28
CA THR A 711 -46.30 23.15 32.21
C THR A 711 -45.69 24.44 32.78
N GLU A 712 -46.32 25.06 33.78
CA GLU A 712 -45.79 26.23 34.49
C GLU A 712 -44.45 25.90 35.16
N LYS A 713 -44.36 24.73 35.79
CA LYS A 713 -43.12 24.22 36.38
C LYS A 713 -42.04 24.02 35.32
N ALA A 714 -42.33 23.33 34.21
CA ALA A 714 -41.37 23.13 33.13
C ALA A 714 -40.88 24.46 32.52
N TYR A 715 -41.79 25.40 32.27
CA TYR A 715 -41.46 26.73 31.75
C TYR A 715 -40.56 27.50 32.72
N LYS A 716 -40.92 27.52 34.00
CA LYS A 716 -40.11 28.17 35.04
C LYS A 716 -38.70 27.57 35.09
N LYS A 717 -38.58 26.24 35.04
CA LYS A 717 -37.30 25.52 35.10
C LYS A 717 -36.45 25.56 33.84
N MET A 718 -36.98 26.05 32.72
CA MET A 718 -36.23 26.12 31.46
C MET A 718 -36.01 27.55 30.98
N ILE A 719 -36.94 28.45 31.26
CA ILE A 719 -36.93 29.83 30.78
C ILE A 719 -37.08 30.81 31.93
N GLY A 720 -38.13 30.69 32.76
CA GLY A 720 -38.45 31.70 33.76
C GLY A 720 -37.35 31.96 34.82
N ASP A 721 -36.70 30.90 35.31
CA ASP A 721 -35.59 31.02 36.26
C ASP A 721 -34.26 31.34 35.55
N HIS A 722 -34.17 31.12 34.23
CA HIS A 722 -32.93 31.28 33.45
C HIS A 722 -32.76 32.66 32.85
N TYR A 723 -33.85 33.24 32.36
CA TYR A 723 -33.84 34.49 31.62
C TYR A 723 -34.80 35.49 32.22
N THR A 724 -34.37 36.74 32.18
CA THR A 724 -35.24 37.90 32.16
C THR A 724 -35.61 38.15 30.70
N VAL A 725 -36.90 38.19 30.38
CA VAL A 725 -37.42 38.33 29.00
C VAL A 725 -38.09 39.68 28.88
N ASN A 726 -37.72 40.45 27.87
CA ASN A 726 -38.27 41.78 27.62
C ASN A 726 -38.40 42.00 26.11
N ASP A 727 -39.64 42.05 25.62
CA ASP A 727 -40.02 42.22 24.21
C ASP A 727 -39.22 41.34 23.23
N THR A 728 -38.10 41.86 22.71
CA THR A 728 -37.27 41.25 21.66
C THR A 728 -35.90 40.78 22.14
N TRP A 729 -35.56 40.99 23.41
CA TRP A 729 -34.34 40.48 24.03
C TRP A 729 -34.61 39.66 25.29
N ARG A 730 -33.70 38.73 25.55
CA ARG A 730 -33.59 37.97 26.80
C ARG A 730 -32.21 38.21 27.40
N MET A 731 -32.11 38.23 28.72
CA MET A 731 -30.85 38.33 29.45
C MET A 731 -30.72 37.18 30.43
N PRO A 732 -29.60 36.46 30.45
CA PRO A 732 -29.36 35.43 31.45
C PRO A 732 -29.37 36.01 32.87
N ASN A 733 -30.16 35.42 33.76
CA ASN A 733 -30.26 35.81 35.16
C ASN A 733 -28.93 35.62 35.91
N SER A 734 -28.04 34.76 35.40
CA SER A 734 -26.68 34.54 35.92
C SER A 734 -25.79 35.79 35.87
N LEU A 735 -26.12 36.79 35.04
CA LEU A 735 -25.39 38.05 34.97
C LEU A 735 -25.63 38.93 36.21
N GLY A 736 -26.68 38.66 36.99
CA GLY A 736 -26.98 39.41 38.22
C GLY A 736 -27.37 40.88 37.98
N LEU A 737 -27.78 41.22 36.76
CA LEU A 737 -28.18 42.57 36.36
C LEU A 737 -29.69 42.75 36.52
N LYS A 738 -30.13 43.97 36.84
CA LYS A 738 -31.56 44.30 36.94
C LYS A 738 -32.13 44.68 35.58
N GLU A 739 -33.30 44.16 35.25
CA GLU A 739 -34.02 44.42 34.00
C GLU A 739 -34.17 45.92 33.71
N ASN A 740 -34.71 46.69 34.66
CA ASN A 740 -34.95 48.12 34.51
C ASN A 740 -33.68 48.92 34.17
N ASN A 741 -32.54 48.57 34.77
CA ASN A 741 -31.27 49.24 34.48
C ASN A 741 -30.78 48.93 33.06
N VAL A 742 -30.98 47.71 32.59
CA VAL A 742 -30.63 47.34 31.22
C VAL A 742 -31.56 48.03 30.24
N THR A 743 -32.88 47.99 30.47
CA THR A 743 -33.88 48.66 29.62
C THR A 743 -33.63 50.16 29.51
N ASP A 744 -33.48 50.86 30.64
CA ASP A 744 -33.17 52.30 30.65
C ASP A 744 -31.86 52.60 29.93
N GLY A 745 -30.84 51.78 30.15
CA GLY A 745 -29.54 51.93 29.52
C GLY A 745 -29.54 51.74 28.01
N LEU A 746 -30.28 50.75 27.53
CA LEU A 746 -30.49 50.50 26.11
C LEU A 746 -31.26 51.66 25.47
N SER A 747 -32.31 52.17 26.12
CA SER A 747 -33.03 53.37 25.65
C SER A 747 -32.11 54.60 25.60
N ASN A 748 -31.28 54.81 26.62
CA ASN A 748 -30.31 55.91 26.65
C ASN A 748 -29.30 55.82 25.49
N ILE A 749 -28.86 54.61 25.16
CA ILE A 749 -27.91 54.37 24.06
C ILE A 749 -28.56 54.66 22.72
N VAL A 750 -29.77 54.14 22.45
CA VAL A 750 -30.49 54.42 21.20
C VAL A 750 -30.78 55.91 21.03
N ASN A 751 -31.30 56.56 22.08
CA ASN A 751 -31.61 58.00 22.06
C ASN A 751 -30.34 58.87 21.93
N GLY A 752 -29.18 58.33 22.30
CA GLY A 752 -27.89 58.99 22.18
C GLY A 752 -27.19 58.81 20.82
N LEU A 753 -27.71 57.94 19.93
CA LEU A 753 -27.11 57.68 18.62
C LEU A 753 -27.06 58.95 17.76
N LYS A 754 -25.98 59.09 17.01
CA LYS A 754 -25.79 60.13 16.01
C LYS A 754 -25.73 59.52 14.61
N VAL A 755 -25.90 60.37 13.60
CA VAL A 755 -25.78 59.95 12.18
C VAL A 755 -24.44 59.26 11.91
N ASP A 756 -23.34 59.77 12.47
CA ASP A 756 -21.99 59.23 12.25
C ASP A 756 -21.77 57.83 12.85
N ASP A 757 -22.65 57.40 13.77
CA ASP A 757 -22.59 56.06 14.36
C ASP A 757 -23.20 55.00 13.43
N ILE A 758 -23.92 55.40 12.38
CA ILE A 758 -24.68 54.51 11.49
C ILE A 758 -24.00 54.41 10.12
N GLY A 759 -23.72 53.17 9.71
CA GLY A 759 -23.16 52.87 8.40
C GLY A 759 -24.15 53.13 7.26
N SER A 760 -23.63 53.58 6.12
CA SER A 760 -24.43 53.91 4.93
C SER A 760 -25.27 52.74 4.39
N ARG A 761 -24.90 51.49 4.72
CA ARG A 761 -25.62 50.27 4.35
C ARG A 761 -26.89 50.01 5.17
N SER A 762 -27.11 50.76 6.25
CA SER A 762 -28.29 50.63 7.12
C SER A 762 -29.32 51.75 6.91
N LEU A 763 -29.11 52.61 5.91
CA LEU A 763 -29.97 53.75 5.61
C LEU A 763 -30.93 53.42 4.45
N PHE A 764 -32.21 53.72 4.64
CA PHE A 764 -33.21 53.73 3.58
C PHE A 764 -33.10 55.04 2.79
N TYR A 765 -32.73 54.95 1.52
CA TYR A 765 -32.55 56.13 0.66
C TYR A 765 -33.86 56.55 0.01
N ASN A 766 -34.35 57.75 0.35
CA ASN A 766 -35.45 58.39 -0.37
C ASN A 766 -34.89 59.42 -1.38
N PRO A 767 -35.03 59.21 -2.70
CA PRO A 767 -34.51 60.12 -3.72
C PRO A 767 -35.18 61.51 -3.72
N ALA A 768 -36.29 61.69 -2.98
CA ALA A 768 -36.97 62.96 -2.82
C ALA A 768 -36.41 63.84 -1.68
N MET A 769 -35.42 63.37 -0.92
CA MET A 769 -34.80 64.07 0.22
C MET A 769 -33.32 64.34 -0.02
N THR A 770 -32.76 65.41 0.56
CA THR A 770 -31.29 65.61 0.54
C THR A 770 -30.58 64.52 1.34
N PRO A 771 -29.27 64.29 1.14
CA PRO A 771 -28.51 63.33 1.94
C PRO A 771 -28.61 63.57 3.46
N GLU A 772 -28.59 64.84 3.88
CA GLU A 772 -28.71 65.23 5.30
C GLU A 772 -30.12 64.97 5.84
N GLN A 773 -31.15 65.24 5.02
CA GLN A 773 -32.54 64.94 5.38
C GLN A 773 -32.79 63.43 5.46
N ASN A 774 -32.23 62.67 4.52
CA ASN A 774 -32.27 61.20 4.57
C ASN A 774 -31.57 60.69 5.83
N ALA A 775 -30.38 61.18 6.16
CA ALA A 775 -29.65 60.76 7.35
C ALA A 775 -30.40 61.07 8.65
N ALA A 776 -30.96 62.28 8.77
CA ALA A 776 -31.76 62.68 9.93
C ALA A 776 -33.07 61.87 10.05
N ASN A 777 -33.75 61.61 8.93
CA ASN A 777 -34.98 60.81 8.90
C ASN A 777 -34.71 59.33 9.28
N ASN A 778 -33.60 58.76 8.78
CA ASN A 778 -33.18 57.40 9.14
C ASN A 778 -32.79 57.30 10.62
N LEU A 779 -32.05 58.27 11.15
CA LEU A 779 -31.72 58.31 12.59
C LEU A 779 -33.00 58.39 13.43
N ALA A 780 -33.95 59.27 13.06
CA ALA A 780 -35.23 59.38 13.76
C ALA A 780 -36.03 58.08 13.68
N GLN A 781 -36.04 57.40 12.53
CA GLN A 781 -36.70 56.10 12.37
C GLN A 781 -36.05 55.02 13.24
N ILE A 782 -34.72 54.96 13.28
CA ILE A 782 -33.99 54.02 14.14
C ILE A 782 -34.29 54.32 15.60
N GLN A 783 -34.26 55.59 16.02
CA GLN A 783 -34.54 55.96 17.41
C GLN A 783 -35.98 55.62 17.84
N ASN A 784 -36.95 55.72 16.94
CA ASN A 784 -38.36 55.47 17.23
C ASN A 784 -38.78 54.00 17.09
N SER A 785 -38.04 53.19 16.33
CA SER A 785 -38.44 51.82 15.97
C SER A 785 -37.33 50.79 16.21
N ALA A 786 -36.31 51.16 16.97
CA ALA A 786 -35.25 50.28 17.40
C ALA A 786 -35.77 49.16 18.29
N GLU A 787 -35.34 47.96 17.98
CA GLU A 787 -35.49 46.75 18.77
C GLU A 787 -34.10 46.25 19.12
N TRP A 788 -33.93 45.73 20.33
CA TRP A 788 -32.69 45.09 20.76
C TRP A 788 -32.87 43.58 20.73
N VAL A 789 -31.94 42.88 20.12
CA VAL A 789 -31.98 41.42 20.02
C VAL A 789 -30.75 40.83 20.69
N THR A 790 -30.94 39.81 21.51
CA THR A 790 -29.84 39.11 22.22
C THR A 790 -28.82 38.55 21.23
N ASP A 791 -27.55 38.77 21.53
CA ASP A 791 -26.45 38.25 20.72
C ASP A 791 -26.22 36.75 20.91
N GLU A 792 -25.38 36.18 20.05
CA GLU A 792 -25.13 34.75 19.94
C GLU A 792 -24.42 34.13 21.16
N ASN A 793 -23.74 34.95 21.98
CA ASN A 793 -23.09 34.51 23.23
C ASN A 793 -23.88 34.88 24.49
N GLU A 794 -25.06 35.49 24.33
CA GLU A 794 -25.95 35.94 25.38
C GLU A 794 -25.31 36.90 26.39
N GLN A 795 -24.25 37.62 26.00
CA GLN A 795 -23.57 38.62 26.83
C GLN A 795 -24.04 40.04 26.53
N GLY A 796 -24.82 40.23 25.47
CA GLY A 796 -25.30 41.53 25.06
C GLY A 796 -26.44 41.47 24.05
N VAL A 797 -26.65 42.60 23.41
CA VAL A 797 -27.68 42.80 22.38
C VAL A 797 -27.09 43.53 21.17
N TYR A 798 -27.70 43.32 20.01
CA TYR A 798 -27.46 44.13 18.82
C TYR A 798 -28.73 44.87 18.39
N LEU A 799 -28.54 46.04 17.80
CA LEU A 799 -29.62 46.93 17.40
C LEU A 799 -30.23 46.48 16.07
N THR A 800 -31.56 46.43 16.01
CA THR A 800 -32.32 46.13 14.80
C THR A 800 -33.48 47.10 14.60
N VAL A 801 -33.98 47.20 13.37
CA VAL A 801 -35.29 47.81 13.06
C VAL A 801 -36.06 46.82 12.20
N ASN A 802 -37.26 46.40 12.65
CA ASN A 802 -38.06 45.36 12.01
C ASN A 802 -37.23 44.07 11.75
N GLY A 803 -36.43 43.65 12.75
CA GLY A 803 -35.53 42.49 12.64
C GLY A 803 -34.31 42.67 11.71
N THR A 804 -34.11 43.83 11.07
CA THR A 804 -32.92 44.10 10.24
C THR A 804 -31.81 44.75 11.08
N PRO A 805 -30.59 44.19 11.13
CA PRO A 805 -29.48 44.77 11.90
C PRO A 805 -29.06 46.16 11.42
N ILE A 806 -28.88 47.07 12.36
CA ILE A 806 -28.26 48.37 12.12
C ILE A 806 -26.74 48.21 12.24
N LEU A 807 -26.04 48.58 11.18
CA LEU A 807 -24.59 48.47 11.03
C LEU A 807 -23.94 49.81 11.37
N ASP A 808 -22.74 49.74 11.92
CA ASP A 808 -21.85 50.87 12.11
C ASP A 808 -21.13 51.25 10.81
N GLN A 809 -20.33 52.32 10.87
CA GLN A 809 -19.48 52.80 9.77
C GLN A 809 -18.48 51.77 9.21
N HIS A 810 -18.18 50.70 9.96
CA HIS A 810 -17.30 49.61 9.55
C HIS A 810 -18.08 48.42 8.97
N GLY A 811 -19.40 48.52 8.87
CA GLY A 811 -20.29 47.47 8.38
C GLY A 811 -20.56 46.36 9.38
N SER A 812 -20.29 46.57 10.67
CA SER A 812 -20.55 45.62 11.75
C SER A 812 -21.84 45.99 12.51
N PRO A 813 -22.64 45.03 13.00
CA PRO A 813 -23.82 45.34 13.81
C PRO A 813 -23.47 46.16 15.06
N ILE A 814 -24.25 47.19 15.36
CA ILE A 814 -24.11 47.97 16.59
C ILE A 814 -24.48 47.06 17.77
N ARG A 815 -23.50 46.77 18.63
CA ARG A 815 -23.61 45.85 19.77
C ARG A 815 -23.35 46.56 21.09
N VAL A 816 -24.06 46.12 22.12
CA VAL A 816 -23.94 46.62 23.49
C VAL A 816 -23.93 45.43 24.44
N SER A 817 -22.96 45.36 25.37
CA SER A 817 -22.98 44.35 26.42
C SER A 817 -24.07 44.65 27.44
N PHE A 818 -24.70 43.62 28.03
CA PHE A 818 -25.70 43.85 29.08
C PHE A 818 -25.11 44.62 30.28
N ALA A 819 -23.84 44.38 30.60
CA ALA A 819 -23.14 45.11 31.65
C ALA A 819 -23.02 46.61 31.35
N ASP A 820 -22.70 46.99 30.12
CA ASP A 820 -22.57 48.40 29.73
C ASP A 820 -23.92 49.09 29.59
N ALA A 821 -24.94 48.37 29.09
CA ALA A 821 -26.33 48.83 29.15
C ALA A 821 -26.75 49.11 30.60
N SER A 822 -26.55 48.15 31.52
CA SER A 822 -26.91 48.33 32.92
C SER A 822 -26.20 49.54 33.56
N LYS A 823 -24.90 49.75 33.29
CA LYS A 823 -24.16 50.94 33.74
C LYS A 823 -24.78 52.24 33.21
N SER A 824 -25.16 52.27 31.93
CA SER A 824 -25.81 53.42 31.29
C SER A 824 -27.15 53.75 31.96
N GLY A 825 -27.98 52.74 32.27
CA GLY A 825 -29.27 52.95 32.93
C GLY A 825 -29.15 53.38 34.39
N ILE A 826 -28.13 52.88 35.12
CA ILE A 826 -27.85 53.37 36.49
C ILE A 826 -27.45 54.85 36.47
N ALA A 827 -26.67 55.27 35.48
CA ALA A 827 -26.21 56.65 35.36
C ALA A 827 -27.34 57.62 34.97
N LYS A 828 -28.34 57.16 34.20
CA LYS A 828 -29.47 57.96 33.73
C LYS A 828 -30.77 57.12 33.78
N PRO A 829 -31.34 56.90 34.97
CA PRO A 829 -32.55 56.09 35.10
C PRO A 829 -33.77 56.85 34.57
N SER A 830 -34.76 56.11 34.07
CA SER A 830 -36.09 56.67 33.78
C SER A 830 -36.79 57.04 35.09
N SER A 831 -37.89 57.80 35.03
CA SER A 831 -38.69 58.13 36.23
C SER A 831 -39.17 56.87 36.95
N THR A 832 -39.63 55.86 36.21
CA THR A 832 -39.99 54.53 36.72
C THR A 832 -38.76 53.77 37.24
N GLY A 833 -37.64 53.80 36.50
CA GLY A 833 -36.39 53.15 36.89
C GLY A 833 -35.80 53.72 38.19
N ALA A 834 -35.90 55.03 38.39
CA ALA A 834 -35.46 55.72 39.61
C ALA A 834 -36.26 55.26 40.83
N VAL A 835 -37.58 55.12 40.70
CA VAL A 835 -38.47 54.60 41.75
C VAL A 835 -38.19 53.13 42.06
N LEU A 836 -38.00 52.28 41.03
CA LEU A 836 -37.68 50.86 41.21
C LEU A 836 -36.30 50.64 41.85
N ASN A 837 -35.31 51.45 41.47
CA ASN A 837 -33.98 51.42 42.08
C ASN A 837 -34.04 51.87 43.54
N TRP A 838 -34.82 52.92 43.84
CA TRP A 838 -35.07 53.38 45.21
C TRP A 838 -35.74 52.30 46.08
N MET A 839 -36.79 51.62 45.57
CA MET A 839 -37.48 50.54 46.30
C MET A 839 -36.59 49.31 46.56
N GLY A 840 -35.63 49.04 45.67
CA GLY A 840 -34.75 47.88 45.76
C GLY A 840 -33.51 48.05 46.66
N GLU A 841 -33.21 49.26 47.14
CA GLU A 841 -32.09 49.49 48.08
C GLU A 841 -32.51 49.13 49.51
N LYS A 842 -31.95 48.05 50.08
CA LYS A 842 -32.05 47.81 51.53
C LYS A 842 -31.31 48.89 52.30
N ARG A 843 -32.00 49.95 52.72
CA ARG A 843 -31.44 50.94 53.64
C ARG A 843 -31.66 50.50 55.09
N LYS A 844 -30.60 50.54 55.90
CA LYS A 844 -30.72 50.52 57.36
C LYS A 844 -31.37 51.83 57.78
N VAL A 845 -32.64 51.79 58.16
CA VAL A 845 -33.27 52.89 58.89
C VAL A 845 -32.62 52.94 60.26
N THR A 846 -31.83 53.99 60.53
CA THR A 846 -31.41 54.31 61.89
C THR A 846 -32.50 55.22 62.45
N PRO A 847 -33.30 54.81 63.45
CA PRO A 847 -34.38 55.66 63.95
C PRO A 847 -33.77 56.89 64.65
N PRO A 848 -34.25 58.12 64.39
CA PRO A 848 -33.99 59.25 65.26
C PRO A 848 -34.69 58.99 66.60
N SER A 849 -34.03 59.33 67.70
CA SER A 849 -34.65 59.41 69.00
C SER A 849 -35.76 60.47 68.97
N GLU A 850 -36.98 60.02 69.24
CA GLU A 850 -38.20 60.74 69.68
C GLU A 850 -39.41 60.46 68.79
N PHE A 851 -40.32 59.67 69.38
CA PHE A 851 -41.74 59.46 69.06
C PHE A 851 -42.27 59.86 67.68
N TYR A 852 -42.42 58.89 66.77
CA TYR A 852 -43.55 58.83 65.85
C TYR A 852 -43.79 57.37 65.40
N THR A 853 -45.02 56.89 65.51
CA THR A 853 -45.46 55.57 65.03
C THR A 853 -45.28 55.45 63.51
N PRO A 854 -44.68 54.37 62.97
CA PRO A 854 -44.49 54.21 61.53
C PRO A 854 -45.82 53.85 60.88
N ASN A 855 -46.49 54.86 60.30
CA ASN A 855 -47.59 54.64 59.38
C ASN A 855 -47.02 54.34 57.99
N VAL A 856 -47.56 53.31 57.34
CA VAL A 856 -47.25 52.86 55.96
C VAL A 856 -47.31 54.01 54.93
N ASN A 857 -48.01 55.10 55.27
CA ASN A 857 -48.18 56.30 54.45
C ASN A 857 -46.90 57.12 54.18
N ALA A 858 -45.85 57.04 55.02
CA ALA A 858 -44.61 57.81 54.78
C ALA A 858 -43.90 57.35 53.49
N THR A 859 -43.76 56.04 53.31
CA THR A 859 -43.15 55.40 52.12
C THR A 859 -43.88 55.70 50.81
N MET A 860 -45.20 55.90 50.85
CA MET A 860 -46.00 56.23 49.66
C MET A 860 -45.92 57.72 49.29
N SER A 861 -45.82 58.61 50.28
CA SER A 861 -45.64 60.05 50.05
C SER A 861 -44.26 60.36 49.47
N ASP A 862 -43.23 59.63 49.91
CA ASP A 862 -41.86 59.77 49.40
C ASP A 862 -41.72 59.28 47.96
N ALA A 863 -42.37 58.16 47.60
CA ALA A 863 -42.42 57.67 46.21
C ALA A 863 -43.13 58.67 45.27
N PHE A 864 -44.18 59.33 45.75
CA PHE A 864 -44.91 60.35 44.99
C PHE A 864 -44.07 61.63 44.75
N ARG A 865 -43.23 62.03 45.70
CA ARG A 865 -42.30 63.17 45.54
C ARG A 865 -41.21 62.89 44.53
N VAL A 866 -40.67 61.66 44.52
CA VAL A 866 -39.71 61.23 43.49
C VAL A 866 -40.34 61.27 42.10
N LEU A 867 -41.61 60.86 41.97
CA LEU A 867 -42.37 60.96 40.70
C LEU A 867 -42.59 62.40 40.22
N GLN A 868 -42.54 63.39 41.13
CA GLN A 868 -42.61 64.83 40.81
C GLN A 868 -41.25 65.53 40.74
N GLY A 869 -40.13 64.81 40.90
CA GLY A 869 -38.77 65.38 40.87
C GLY A 869 -38.37 66.14 42.15
N GLN A 870 -39.00 65.88 43.29
CA GLN A 870 -38.72 66.51 44.58
C GLN A 870 -37.88 65.62 45.52
N ASP A 871 -37.15 66.24 46.48
CA ASP A 871 -36.35 65.53 47.49
C ASP A 871 -37.25 64.84 48.54
N ALA A 872 -37.04 63.54 48.75
CA ALA A 872 -37.78 62.71 49.69
C ALA A 872 -37.62 63.15 51.16
N THR A 873 -36.61 63.96 51.50
CA THR A 873 -36.28 64.29 52.91
C THR A 873 -36.86 65.62 53.42
N SER A 874 -37.62 66.36 52.61
CA SER A 874 -38.18 67.66 53.03
C SER A 874 -39.43 67.52 53.93
N PRO A 875 -39.56 68.28 55.04
CA PRO A 875 -40.70 68.17 55.96
C PRO A 875 -42.03 68.64 55.34
N LEU A 876 -43.13 67.95 55.67
CA LEU A 876 -44.49 68.27 55.21
C LEU A 876 -45.09 69.48 55.97
N PRO A 877 -45.71 70.46 55.29
CA PRO A 877 -46.67 71.36 55.91
C PRO A 877 -47.95 70.61 56.32
N GLN A 878 -48.45 70.92 57.52
CA GLN A 878 -49.48 70.19 58.27
C GLN A 878 -50.88 70.08 57.63
N LYS A 879 -51.07 70.51 56.37
CA LYS A 879 -52.40 70.66 55.74
C LYS A 879 -52.74 69.65 54.62
N GLU A 880 -51.83 68.74 54.26
CA GLU A 880 -52.07 67.75 53.18
C GLU A 880 -52.11 66.28 53.64
N ALA A 881 -52.03 66.02 54.96
CA ALA A 881 -52.00 64.67 55.50
C ALA A 881 -53.36 63.91 55.43
N ASP A 882 -54.48 64.60 55.19
CA ASP A 882 -55.82 64.04 55.35
C ASP A 882 -56.53 63.62 54.04
N ASN A 883 -55.87 63.63 52.87
CA ASN A 883 -56.56 63.32 51.61
C ASN A 883 -55.80 62.42 50.61
N THR A 884 -54.92 61.54 51.10
CA THR A 884 -54.03 60.70 50.26
C THR A 884 -54.66 59.38 49.76
N SER A 885 -55.84 58.99 50.23
CA SER A 885 -56.45 57.70 49.84
C SER A 885 -57.14 57.73 48.46
N ASN A 886 -57.53 58.90 47.94
CA ASN A 886 -58.23 59.02 46.66
C ASN A 886 -57.30 59.30 45.47
N THR A 887 -56.13 59.88 45.70
CA THR A 887 -55.26 60.38 44.61
C THR A 887 -54.44 59.29 43.90
N LEU A 888 -54.12 58.16 44.55
CA LEU A 888 -53.40 57.06 43.88
C LEU A 888 -54.31 56.28 42.91
N ARG A 889 -55.58 56.09 43.28
CA ARG A 889 -56.58 55.45 42.41
C ARG A 889 -56.87 56.31 41.18
N ASP A 890 -56.90 57.63 41.36
CA ASP A 890 -57.08 58.58 40.25
C ASP A 890 -55.83 58.72 39.38
N ALA A 891 -54.62 58.62 39.95
CA ALA A 891 -53.35 58.64 39.22
C ALA A 891 -53.12 57.34 38.40
N LEU A 892 -53.44 56.17 38.96
CA LEU A 892 -53.41 54.90 38.23
C LEU A 892 -54.45 54.85 37.11
N ASN A 893 -55.58 55.53 37.26
CA ASN A 893 -56.60 55.68 36.22
C ASN A 893 -56.19 56.67 35.11
N THR A 894 -55.37 57.69 35.41
CA THR A 894 -54.86 58.64 34.39
C THR A 894 -53.64 58.13 33.63
N LEU A 895 -52.88 57.19 34.19
CA LEU A 895 -51.75 56.54 33.51
C LEU A 895 -52.14 55.39 32.58
N GLY A 896 -53.44 55.15 32.38
CA GLY A 896 -53.96 54.23 31.36
C GLY A 896 -53.51 52.79 31.60
N GLY A 897 -54.30 52.06 32.41
CA GLY A 897 -54.08 50.67 32.80
C GLY A 897 -53.19 49.84 31.85
N LYS A 898 -51.92 49.73 32.23
CA LYS A 898 -50.97 48.69 31.86
C LYS A 898 -50.23 48.27 33.10
#